data_AF-A0AA38J0U4-F1
#
_entry.id   AF-A0AA38J0U4-F1
#
_cell.length_a   1.000
_cell.length_b   1.000
_cell.length_c   1.000
_cell.angle_alpha   90.00
_cell.angle_beta   90.00
_cell.angle_gamma   90.00
#
_symmetry.space_group_name_H-M   'P 1'
#
loop_
_entity.id
_entity.type
_entity.pdbx_description
1 polymer ?
#
loop_
_entity_poly.entity_id
_entity_poly.type
_entity_poly.pdbx_seq_one_letter_code
_entity_poly.pdbx_strand_id
1 'polypeptide(L)'
;MARVPCCLKAVIVFYLSIYISAKFVEGQEKFAPEFYSLQHINFTKNENLTKVWFEVRGKNIVEGLHIKATRNEAKKNSLCEGELSYPVREVSSKWDSAVYEISVPRVVAGNLYFCLPHENREFKENVHKLPPSMLRGGLYKWYHQGPEVVIKIPHDEHTWVERNRRQENGDDIIQVMGLRLEVHEKDAEFDENGVPEVLAGVDHIIRIFGKNFVDSMVVTFTDRKSNSERTCQFPKNGLEFTVINGSFSPETARVKINLPPMGTSEVLYMCAKESNSTVFVHQGDDIWLQIRTYETLLPLTVTILIVCSCLFFSALFSGLNLGLMSLDRTELKILCNTGTPNEQKYARAIQPVRNHGNYLLCSILLGNVFVNSIFTILLDGLTSGLVAVVFSTIAIVLFGEITPQAICSRHGLAVGAKTIYITKCVMIMTFPLAYPVSKILDCILGEEIGNVYNRERLKELVKVTTDVNDLDKDEVNIISGALELRKKTVVDVMTKIEDVFMLDYEAVLDFETVSEIMKSGYSRVPVFEGNRQNIVTMLYIKDLAFVDPDDNTPLKTLCQFYQNPCNFVFEDVTLDVMFKIFKEGNKGHMAFVHRVNNEGEGDPFYETIGIITLEDVIEELIQAEIMDETDVFTDNRSKRRRTAERRQDFSVFAERRGEGNRIRISPQLTLATYQFLSTAVEHFLPSVISETILKRLLKQDIVYHIKKNKEWRTDPTNIIYQQGKNSDYFVLILEGRCEVTIGRENLTFEAGPFTFFGTQALIQSIGIAESPSAPTSTLGSLESLNLDALIRHTFQPDYTVRASTEVIYIRIKRSLYLAAKRATLMERSQRDHTNEHFDEEVDKLLHSLEEDDAESGGRRTPRKRSSKNLNQQQEMNLSPKTPSLYSNVSPPHRISQRDINGSVISSPVEDSHLTKDEEVSLLSKKS
;
A
#
# COMPACT_ATOMS: atom_id res chain seq x y z
N MET A 1 32.95 10.45 22.80
CA MET A 1 32.61 11.90 22.82
C MET A 1 33.00 12.58 21.49
N ALA A 2 32.68 12.00 20.33
CA ALA A 2 33.25 12.42 19.04
C ALA A 2 32.29 12.16 17.85
N ARG A 3 31.11 12.80 17.87
CA ARG A 3 30.17 12.99 16.74
C ARG A 3 28.98 13.84 17.24
N VAL A 4 29.26 15.10 17.56
CA VAL A 4 28.24 16.11 17.89
C VAL A 4 28.33 17.18 16.81
N PRO A 5 27.29 17.39 15.98
CA PRO A 5 27.34 18.34 14.87
C PRO A 5 27.47 19.78 15.38
N CYS A 6 28.13 20.65 14.61
CA CYS A 6 28.39 22.03 15.02
C CYS A 6 27.11 22.83 15.31
N CYS A 7 25.99 22.50 14.67
CA CYS A 7 24.69 23.10 14.96
C CYS A 7 24.24 22.88 16.42
N LEU A 8 24.60 21.78 17.09
CA LEU A 8 24.26 21.61 18.51
C LEU A 8 25.09 22.52 19.40
N LYS A 9 26.36 22.80 19.03
CA LYS A 9 27.14 23.87 19.69
C LYS A 9 26.52 25.25 19.43
N ALA A 10 26.05 25.52 18.22
CA ALA A 10 25.38 26.79 17.89
C ALA A 10 24.07 26.95 18.67
N VAL A 11 23.21 25.93 18.75
CA VAL A 11 21.96 25.95 19.53
C VAL A 11 22.25 26.05 21.03
N ILE A 12 23.24 25.32 21.57
CA ILE A 12 23.66 25.49 22.97
C ILE A 12 24.20 26.89 23.22
N VAL A 13 24.97 27.49 22.29
CA VAL A 13 25.45 28.88 22.40
C VAL A 13 24.32 29.90 22.23
N PHE A 14 23.28 29.62 21.44
CA PHE A 14 22.14 30.51 21.28
C PHE A 14 21.20 30.44 22.49
N TYR A 15 20.94 29.24 23.02
CA TYR A 15 20.25 29.07 24.31
C TYR A 15 21.07 29.62 25.46
N LEU A 16 22.41 29.47 25.49
CA LEU A 16 23.24 30.20 26.45
C LEU A 16 23.14 31.70 26.23
N SER A 17 23.17 32.21 25.00
CA SER A 17 23.10 33.66 24.76
C SER A 17 21.76 34.26 25.15
N ILE A 18 20.64 33.53 24.96
CA ILE A 18 19.31 33.95 25.42
C ILE A 18 19.18 33.79 26.94
N TYR A 19 19.59 32.66 27.52
CA TYR A 19 19.50 32.39 28.96
C TYR A 19 20.46 33.26 29.79
N ILE A 20 21.64 33.58 29.22
CA ILE A 20 22.57 34.57 29.77
C ILE A 20 21.98 35.96 29.59
N SER A 21 21.49 36.37 28.41
CA SER A 21 20.89 37.71 28.24
C SER A 21 19.72 37.94 29.20
N ALA A 22 18.83 36.97 29.34
CA ALA A 22 17.73 37.01 30.31
C ALA A 22 18.24 37.11 31.76
N LYS A 23 19.29 36.36 32.15
CA LYS A 23 19.88 36.45 33.50
C LYS A 23 20.86 37.60 33.72
N PHE A 24 21.35 38.27 32.68
CA PHE A 24 22.26 39.41 32.81
C PHE A 24 21.52 40.71 33.09
N VAL A 25 20.27 40.83 32.59
CA VAL A 25 19.38 41.96 32.89
C VAL A 25 18.90 41.93 34.36
N GLU A 26 18.69 40.74 34.95
CA GLU A 26 18.33 40.58 36.38
C GLU A 26 19.53 40.30 37.32
N GLY A 27 20.78 40.39 36.82
CA GLY A 27 21.97 39.87 37.51
C GLY A 27 22.86 40.88 38.23
N GLN A 28 22.76 42.18 37.92
CA GLN A 28 23.89 43.13 38.07
C GLN A 28 23.71 44.30 39.07
N GLU A 29 22.76 44.21 40.02
CA GLU A 29 22.60 45.21 41.10
C GLU A 29 22.89 44.67 42.53
N LYS A 30 23.25 43.39 42.67
CA LYS A 30 23.21 42.65 43.95
C LYS A 30 24.18 43.07 45.08
N PHE A 31 24.97 44.14 44.92
CA PHE A 31 25.90 44.64 45.94
C PHE A 31 25.69 46.11 46.35
N ALA A 32 24.64 46.77 45.87
CA ALA A 32 24.24 48.08 46.40
C ALA A 32 23.64 47.92 47.82
N PRO A 33 23.97 48.80 48.79
CA PRO A 33 23.21 48.91 50.03
C PRO A 33 21.88 49.61 49.75
N GLU A 34 20.77 49.00 50.16
CA GLU A 34 19.41 49.53 49.98
C GLU A 34 18.64 49.50 51.29
N PHE A 35 17.84 50.54 51.57
CA PHE A 35 16.91 50.57 52.69
C PHE A 35 15.46 50.30 52.24
N TYR A 36 14.73 49.52 53.03
CA TYR A 36 13.32 49.16 52.75
C TYR A 36 12.35 49.60 53.84
N SER A 37 12.77 49.70 55.09
CA SER A 37 11.93 50.26 56.15
C SER A 37 12.74 50.84 57.30
N LEU A 38 12.21 51.91 57.88
CA LEU A 38 12.58 52.42 59.20
C LEU A 38 11.75 51.69 60.27
N GLN A 39 12.39 51.30 61.37
CA GLN A 39 11.76 50.73 62.55
C GLN A 39 12.29 51.44 63.81
N HIS A 40 11.53 51.42 64.90
CA HIS A 40 11.93 51.92 66.22
C HIS A 40 12.62 53.31 66.26
N ILE A 41 11.97 54.33 65.69
CA ILE A 41 12.45 55.72 65.76
C ILE A 41 12.20 56.31 67.16
N ASN A 42 13.27 56.62 67.89
CA ASN A 42 13.23 57.20 69.24
C ASN A 42 13.95 58.56 69.29
N PHE A 43 13.35 59.54 69.96
CA PHE A 43 13.86 60.91 70.06
C PHE A 43 14.35 61.22 71.48
N THR A 44 15.55 61.76 71.62
CA THR A 44 16.09 62.31 72.88
C THR A 44 16.47 63.78 72.68
N LYS A 45 15.89 64.68 73.48
CA LYS A 45 16.08 66.14 73.36
C LYS A 45 16.99 66.65 74.48
N ASN A 46 18.13 67.23 74.10
CA ASN A 46 18.94 68.08 74.97
C ASN A 46 18.72 69.55 74.57
N GLU A 47 19.21 70.50 75.37
CA GLU A 47 18.94 71.95 75.19
C GLU A 47 19.21 72.47 73.76
N ASN A 48 20.34 72.06 73.16
CA ASN A 48 20.77 72.52 71.82
C ASN A 48 20.59 71.49 70.68
N LEU A 49 20.33 70.21 70.99
CA LEU A 49 20.37 69.11 70.01
C LEU A 49 19.24 68.11 70.23
N THR A 50 18.60 67.71 69.12
CA THR A 50 17.73 66.53 69.04
C THR A 50 18.55 65.34 68.55
N LYS A 51 18.68 64.31 69.38
CA LYS A 51 19.20 63.00 68.99
C LYS A 51 18.05 62.13 68.52
N VAL A 52 18.21 61.49 67.36
CA VAL A 52 17.27 60.50 66.84
C VAL A 52 17.99 59.17 66.69
N TRP A 53 17.43 58.14 67.31
CA TRP A 53 17.87 56.75 67.19
C TRP A 53 16.86 56.04 66.28
N PHE A 54 17.33 55.25 65.33
CA PHE A 54 16.46 54.54 64.40
C PHE A 54 17.08 53.21 63.96
N GLU A 55 16.25 52.17 63.82
CA GLU A 55 16.63 50.91 63.19
C GLU A 55 16.25 50.96 61.70
N VAL A 56 17.08 50.38 60.84
CA VAL A 56 16.82 50.27 59.40
C VAL A 56 16.91 48.81 58.99
N ARG A 57 15.97 48.33 58.18
CA ARG A 57 16.08 47.06 57.45
C ARG A 57 16.35 47.27 55.98
N GLY A 58 17.16 46.40 55.38
CA GLY A 58 17.64 46.57 54.02
C GLY A 58 18.47 45.40 53.48
N LYS A 59 18.94 45.50 52.23
CA LYS A 59 19.94 44.59 51.66
C LYS A 59 21.32 45.19 51.74
N ASN A 60 22.34 44.33 51.89
CA ASN A 60 23.76 44.67 51.90
C ASN A 60 24.14 45.75 52.93
N ILE A 61 23.44 45.79 54.07
CA ILE A 61 23.88 46.57 55.22
C ILE A 61 25.09 45.85 55.82
N VAL A 62 26.21 46.57 55.96
CA VAL A 62 27.47 46.06 56.48
C VAL A 62 27.96 46.93 57.63
N GLU A 63 28.67 46.33 58.58
CA GLU A 63 29.31 47.04 59.69
C GLU A 63 30.31 48.09 59.15
N GLY A 64 30.17 49.34 59.59
CA GLY A 64 30.93 50.49 59.10
C GLY A 64 30.28 51.26 57.95
N LEU A 65 28.99 51.05 57.64
CA LEU A 65 28.31 51.75 56.55
C LEU A 65 28.07 53.24 56.88
N HIS A 66 28.83 54.12 56.25
CA HIS A 66 28.60 55.56 56.35
C HIS A 66 27.31 56.01 55.64
N ILE A 67 26.38 56.61 56.39
CA ILE A 67 25.14 57.20 55.89
C ILE A 67 25.20 58.73 55.99
N LYS A 68 24.60 59.43 55.03
CA LYS A 68 24.28 60.86 55.12
C LYS A 68 22.78 61.08 55.18
N ALA A 69 22.33 62.05 55.97
CA ALA A 69 20.97 62.58 55.89
C ALA A 69 20.98 64.01 55.34
N THR A 70 20.02 64.32 54.46
CA THR A 70 19.81 65.63 53.83
C THR A 70 18.35 66.06 53.96
N ARG A 71 18.07 67.36 53.79
CA ARG A 71 16.69 67.89 53.73
C ARG A 71 16.11 67.86 52.31
N ASN A 72 16.95 67.71 51.28
CA ASN A 72 16.49 67.74 49.89
C ASN A 72 15.67 66.47 49.55
N GLU A 73 14.44 66.66 49.10
CA GLU A 73 13.63 65.57 48.55
C GLU A 73 14.04 65.30 47.11
N ALA A 74 14.35 64.03 46.79
CA ALA A 74 14.68 63.60 45.44
C ALA A 74 14.34 62.11 45.24
N LYS A 75 14.17 61.70 43.98
CA LYS A 75 13.81 60.31 43.63
C LYS A 75 14.93 59.34 44.02
N LYS A 76 14.57 58.07 44.28
CA LYS A 76 15.53 57.00 44.53
C LYS A 76 16.56 56.90 43.40
N ASN A 77 17.81 56.65 43.75
CA ASN A 77 18.98 56.59 42.85
C ASN A 77 19.31 57.89 42.09
N SER A 78 18.81 59.05 42.54
CA SER A 78 19.31 60.37 42.10
C SER A 78 20.55 60.81 42.88
N LEU A 79 21.39 61.67 42.29
CA LEU A 79 22.66 62.11 42.90
C LEU A 79 22.40 63.10 44.05
N CYS A 80 23.04 62.88 45.18
CA CYS A 80 22.87 63.65 46.41
C CYS A 80 23.83 64.84 46.49
N GLU A 81 23.50 65.90 45.75
CA GLU A 81 24.26 67.16 45.73
C GLU A 81 23.77 68.12 46.83
N GLY A 82 24.64 68.43 47.79
CA GLY A 82 24.36 69.40 48.85
C GLY A 82 25.39 69.39 49.99
N GLU A 83 25.75 70.58 50.49
CA GLU A 83 26.79 70.73 51.54
C GLU A 83 26.29 70.41 52.96
N LEU A 84 24.98 70.48 53.21
CA LEU A 84 24.39 70.08 54.51
C LEU A 84 24.10 68.58 54.56
N SER A 85 25.12 67.78 54.86
CA SER A 85 24.94 66.39 55.28
C SER A 85 25.14 66.24 56.79
N TYR A 86 24.10 65.86 57.52
CA TYR A 86 24.21 65.50 58.93
C TYR A 86 24.94 64.15 59.06
N PRO A 87 25.99 64.03 59.90
CA PRO A 87 26.70 62.77 60.10
C PRO A 87 25.83 61.80 60.90
N VAL A 88 25.59 60.63 60.31
CA VAL A 88 24.94 59.50 60.99
C VAL A 88 26.02 58.59 61.57
N ARG A 89 25.84 58.16 62.82
CA ARG A 89 26.75 57.24 63.52
C ARG A 89 26.09 55.87 63.66
N GLU A 90 26.82 54.80 63.33
CA GLU A 90 26.39 53.43 63.60
C GLU A 90 26.51 53.09 65.09
N VAL A 91 25.51 52.36 65.60
CA VAL A 91 25.40 51.95 67.01
C VAL A 91 25.57 50.44 67.16
N SER A 92 24.94 49.67 66.26
CA SER A 92 25.07 48.21 66.16
C SER A 92 24.48 47.73 64.84
N SER A 93 25.15 46.81 64.15
CA SER A 93 24.63 46.10 62.98
C SER A 93 24.32 44.62 63.26
N LYS A 94 23.41 44.07 62.45
CA LYS A 94 23.12 42.66 62.21
C LYS A 94 23.09 42.45 60.70
N TRP A 95 22.90 41.21 60.25
CA TRP A 95 22.98 40.86 58.82
C TRP A 95 21.85 41.45 57.94
N ASP A 96 20.72 41.85 58.55
CA ASP A 96 19.50 42.32 57.89
C ASP A 96 18.92 43.63 58.49
N SER A 97 19.42 44.07 59.65
CA SER A 97 19.09 45.37 60.25
C SER A 97 20.28 46.03 60.92
N ALA A 98 20.27 47.37 61.01
CA ALA A 98 21.25 48.11 61.79
C ALA A 98 20.63 49.34 62.47
N VAL A 99 21.16 49.68 63.65
CA VAL A 99 20.71 50.80 64.48
C VAL A 99 21.70 51.96 64.34
N TYR A 100 21.16 53.15 64.10
CA TYR A 100 21.91 54.36 63.86
C TYR A 100 21.46 55.51 64.77
N GLU A 101 22.40 56.38 65.12
CA GLU A 101 22.21 57.63 65.85
C GLU A 101 22.50 58.81 64.91
N ILE A 102 21.57 59.77 64.83
CA ILE A 102 21.79 61.06 64.16
C ILE A 102 21.55 62.21 65.15
N SER A 103 22.48 63.16 65.20
CA SER A 103 22.37 64.37 66.03
C SER A 103 22.05 65.57 65.15
N VAL A 104 20.92 66.23 65.38
CA VAL A 104 20.40 67.31 64.55
C VAL A 104 20.13 68.56 65.42
N PRO A 105 20.50 69.79 64.99
CA PRO A 105 20.17 71.02 65.72
C PRO A 105 18.66 71.18 65.92
N ARG A 106 18.24 71.62 67.10
CA ARG A 106 16.81 71.69 67.48
C ARG A 106 15.93 72.62 66.60
N VAL A 107 16.56 73.51 65.83
CA VAL A 107 15.91 74.41 64.85
C VAL A 107 15.50 73.67 63.55
N VAL A 108 15.90 72.41 63.38
CA VAL A 108 15.58 71.60 62.19
C VAL A 108 14.33 70.75 62.46
N ALA A 109 13.20 71.16 61.89
CA ALA A 109 11.98 70.36 61.81
C ALA A 109 11.69 69.93 60.35
N GLY A 110 10.82 68.93 60.19
CA GLY A 110 10.42 68.40 58.88
C GLY A 110 11.14 67.12 58.47
N ASN A 111 11.14 66.82 57.18
CA ASN A 111 11.66 65.57 56.61
C ASN A 111 13.20 65.58 56.47
N LEU A 112 13.82 64.44 56.80
CA LEU A 112 15.21 64.10 56.45
C LEU A 112 15.25 62.82 55.62
N TYR A 113 15.85 62.90 54.44
CA TYR A 113 16.00 61.83 53.46
C TYR A 113 17.42 61.27 53.51
N PHE A 114 17.58 59.96 53.27
CA PHE A 114 18.90 59.32 53.29
C PHE A 114 19.59 59.32 51.93
N CYS A 115 20.92 59.49 51.99
CA CYS A 115 21.82 59.24 50.88
C CYS A 115 22.86 58.18 51.28
N LEU A 116 23.04 57.18 50.41
CA LEU A 116 24.01 56.09 50.58
C LEU A 116 25.15 56.18 49.55
N PRO A 117 26.36 55.69 49.89
CA PRO A 117 27.49 55.72 48.97
C PRO A 117 27.43 54.56 47.98
N HIS A 118 27.61 54.85 46.70
CA HIS A 118 27.94 53.85 45.67
C HIS A 118 29.38 54.00 45.21
N GLU A 119 30.01 52.86 44.91
CA GLU A 119 31.32 52.75 44.28
C GLU A 119 31.26 53.32 42.85
N ASN A 120 32.15 54.28 42.52
CA ASN A 120 32.13 54.92 41.20
C ASN A 120 32.59 53.95 40.10
N ARG A 121 31.73 53.68 39.10
CA ARG A 121 31.94 52.63 38.08
C ARG A 121 33.16 52.81 37.16
N GLU A 122 33.85 53.96 37.20
CA GLU A 122 34.92 54.32 36.28
C GLU A 122 36.31 53.75 36.64
N PHE A 123 36.48 53.13 37.82
CA PHE A 123 37.73 52.46 38.23
C PHE A 123 37.53 50.95 38.44
N LYS A 124 37.31 50.21 37.35
CA LYS A 124 37.29 48.73 37.33
C LYS A 124 38.17 48.09 36.26
N GLU A 125 39.40 48.61 36.14
CA GLU A 125 40.55 47.77 35.77
C GLU A 125 41.51 47.64 36.98
N ASN A 126 41.86 46.39 37.32
CA ASN A 126 43.03 46.02 38.15
C ASN A 126 43.16 46.56 39.59
N VAL A 127 42.32 46.11 40.54
CA VAL A 127 42.80 45.72 41.89
C VAL A 127 42.04 44.50 42.40
N HIS A 128 42.76 43.42 42.73
CA HIS A 128 42.33 42.43 43.72
C HIS A 128 43.18 42.59 44.98
N LYS A 129 42.54 42.47 46.16
CA LYS A 129 43.11 42.53 47.53
C LYS A 129 43.55 43.92 48.03
N LEU A 130 42.79 44.47 48.97
CA LEU A 130 43.23 45.37 50.06
C LEU A 130 42.15 45.33 51.17
N PRO A 131 42.49 45.36 52.49
CA PRO A 131 41.51 45.28 53.57
C PRO A 131 40.93 46.66 53.98
N PRO A 132 39.75 46.71 54.63
CA PRO A 132 39.01 47.94 54.90
C PRO A 132 39.59 48.75 56.08
N SER A 133 40.74 49.40 55.88
CA SER A 133 41.40 50.25 56.89
C SER A 133 41.98 51.57 56.34
N MET A 134 41.72 51.89 55.06
CA MET A 134 42.22 53.07 54.36
C MET A 134 41.08 53.96 53.82
N LEU A 135 40.21 54.43 54.71
CA LEU A 135 39.16 55.40 54.37
C LEU A 135 39.70 56.84 54.43
N ARG A 136 40.23 57.34 53.30
CA ARG A 136 40.37 58.78 53.01
C ARG A 136 39.56 59.12 51.75
N GLY A 137 38.97 60.32 51.75
CA GLY A 137 37.86 60.66 50.85
C GLY A 137 38.24 60.77 49.37
N GLY A 138 37.28 60.43 48.49
CA GLY A 138 37.34 60.72 47.05
C GLY A 138 36.50 59.79 46.16
N LEU A 139 36.37 58.51 46.49
CA LEU A 139 35.92 57.46 45.54
C LEU A 139 34.42 57.14 45.49
N TYR A 140 33.59 57.73 46.35
CA TYR A 140 32.16 57.37 46.46
C TYR A 140 31.23 58.53 46.08
N LYS A 141 30.31 58.27 45.13
CA LYS A 141 29.20 59.15 44.80
C LYS A 141 28.00 58.79 45.69
N TRP A 142 27.26 59.79 46.15
CA TRP A 142 26.15 59.61 47.09
C TRP A 142 24.81 59.66 46.35
N TYR A 143 23.92 58.72 46.67
CA TYR A 143 22.64 58.55 45.97
C TYR A 143 21.46 58.50 46.96
N HIS A 144 20.38 59.22 46.64
CA HIS A 144 19.16 59.25 47.45
C HIS A 144 18.47 57.89 47.50
N GLN A 145 17.93 57.52 48.66
CA GLN A 145 17.09 56.31 48.81
C GLN A 145 15.62 56.54 48.42
N GLY A 146 15.24 57.77 48.05
CA GLY A 146 13.87 58.15 47.66
C GLY A 146 13.04 58.74 48.81
N PRO A 147 11.79 59.13 48.54
CA PRO A 147 10.94 59.81 49.52
C PRO A 147 10.28 58.87 50.55
N GLU A 148 10.22 57.57 50.27
CA GLU A 148 9.55 56.56 51.10
C GLU A 148 10.25 56.31 52.44
N VAL A 149 11.59 56.35 52.46
CA VAL A 149 12.41 56.06 53.66
C VAL A 149 12.92 57.37 54.26
N VAL A 150 12.08 58.00 55.09
CA VAL A 150 12.25 59.37 55.57
C VAL A 150 12.08 59.48 57.10
N ILE A 151 12.99 60.18 57.78
CA ILE A 151 12.79 60.57 59.19
C ILE A 151 11.98 61.87 59.22
N LYS A 152 10.81 61.85 59.87
CA LYS A 152 10.00 63.04 60.14
C LYS A 152 10.38 63.59 61.52
N ILE A 153 11.08 64.71 61.59
CA ILE A 153 11.34 65.39 62.87
C ILE A 153 10.10 66.23 63.22
N PRO A 154 9.40 65.93 64.34
CA PRO A 154 8.22 66.67 64.74
C PRO A 154 8.58 68.11 65.12
N HIS A 155 7.74 69.05 64.71
CA HIS A 155 7.82 70.45 65.15
C HIS A 155 7.52 70.53 66.66
N ASP A 156 8.24 71.39 67.39
CA ASP A 156 7.87 71.73 68.77
C ASP A 156 6.67 72.71 68.75
N GLU A 157 5.48 72.19 68.46
CA GLU A 157 4.21 72.85 68.80
C GLU A 157 3.61 72.22 70.07
N HIS A 158 3.00 73.06 70.90
CA HIS A 158 2.63 72.72 72.27
C HIS A 158 1.25 72.05 72.40
N THR A 159 1.06 71.42 73.56
CA THR A 159 -0.24 71.13 74.19
C THR A 159 -1.20 70.17 73.47
N TRP A 160 -1.10 68.90 73.87
CA TRP A 160 -2.27 68.04 74.08
C TRP A 160 -3.26 68.72 75.04
N VAL A 161 -4.37 69.28 74.52
CA VAL A 161 -5.51 69.83 75.29
C VAL A 161 -6.81 69.53 74.52
N GLU A 162 -7.90 69.23 75.25
CA GLU A 162 -9.29 69.02 74.80
C GLU A 162 -9.56 68.46 73.39
N ARG A 163 -9.72 67.13 73.32
CA ARG A 163 -10.78 66.49 72.50
C ARG A 163 -11.72 65.65 73.36
N ASN A 164 -12.27 66.25 74.43
CA ASN A 164 -13.34 65.61 75.19
C ASN A 164 -14.31 66.59 75.89
N ARG A 165 -14.68 67.70 75.21
CA ARG A 165 -15.95 68.43 75.44
C ARG A 165 -16.25 69.47 74.36
N ARG A 166 -16.97 69.04 73.32
CA ARG A 166 -17.93 69.87 72.57
C ARG A 166 -19.17 69.01 72.33
N GLN A 167 -19.95 68.84 73.39
CA GLN A 167 -21.28 68.26 73.32
C GLN A 167 -22.26 69.32 73.83
N GLU A 168 -22.71 70.16 72.91
CA GLU A 168 -23.88 71.03 73.02
C GLU A 168 -24.31 71.33 71.57
N ASN A 169 -25.43 70.72 71.18
CA ASN A 169 -26.07 70.80 69.85
C ASN A 169 -25.20 70.39 68.64
N GLY A 170 -25.08 69.07 68.42
CA GLY A 170 -24.49 68.51 67.18
C GLY A 170 -24.86 67.05 66.88
N ASP A 171 -25.81 66.46 67.62
CA ASP A 171 -26.01 65.00 67.64
C ASP A 171 -26.73 64.42 66.40
N ASP A 172 -27.27 65.25 65.49
CA ASP A 172 -28.05 64.83 64.32
C ASP A 172 -27.25 64.73 62.99
N ILE A 173 -25.94 65.00 63.00
CA ILE A 173 -25.13 65.02 61.76
C ILE A 173 -24.80 63.59 61.30
N ILE A 174 -25.21 63.23 60.08
CA ILE A 174 -24.86 61.97 59.40
C ILE A 174 -23.33 61.90 59.18
N GLN A 175 -22.68 60.87 59.72
CA GLN A 175 -21.24 60.65 59.57
C GLN A 175 -20.94 59.21 59.12
N VAL A 176 -20.45 59.05 57.89
CA VAL A 176 -19.93 57.77 57.38
C VAL A 176 -18.45 57.63 57.73
N MET A 177 -18.08 56.53 58.39
CA MET A 177 -16.71 56.21 58.80
C MET A 177 -16.05 55.13 57.93
N GLY A 178 -16.80 54.41 57.08
CA GLY A 178 -16.23 53.45 56.13
C GLY A 178 -17.26 52.86 55.17
N LEU A 179 -16.76 52.32 54.05
CA LEU A 179 -17.54 51.67 53.00
C LEU A 179 -17.02 50.24 52.74
N ARG A 180 -17.93 49.31 52.42
CA ARG A 180 -17.62 47.95 51.97
C ARG A 180 -18.57 47.55 50.85
N LEU A 181 -18.03 47.00 49.77
CA LEU A 181 -18.84 46.38 48.72
C LEU A 181 -19.45 45.06 49.23
N GLU A 182 -20.75 44.84 49.01
CA GLU A 182 -21.38 43.54 49.18
C GLU A 182 -21.34 42.80 47.83
N VAL A 183 -20.49 41.78 47.76
CA VAL A 183 -20.05 41.12 46.52
C VAL A 183 -21.22 40.42 45.80
N HIS A 184 -21.28 40.56 44.48
CA HIS A 184 -22.21 39.83 43.62
C HIS A 184 -21.47 39.08 42.49
N GLU A 185 -21.04 37.85 42.77
CA GLU A 185 -20.60 36.77 41.86
C GLU A 185 -19.48 37.00 40.82
N LYS A 186 -19.05 38.24 40.53
CA LYS A 186 -17.74 38.54 39.93
C LYS A 186 -16.99 39.56 40.79
N ASP A 187 -15.69 39.36 40.81
CA ASP A 187 -14.70 39.85 41.76
C ASP A 187 -14.78 41.35 42.05
N ALA A 188 -14.72 41.69 43.34
CA ALA A 188 -14.43 43.04 43.79
C ALA A 188 -12.93 43.27 43.64
N GLU A 189 -12.51 43.91 42.56
CA GLU A 189 -11.12 44.31 42.39
C GLU A 189 -10.80 45.43 43.39
N PHE A 190 -9.55 45.44 43.88
CA PHE A 190 -9.05 46.44 44.82
C PHE A 190 -7.72 46.96 44.31
N ASP A 191 -7.58 48.28 44.25
CA ASP A 191 -6.32 49.00 43.99
C ASP A 191 -5.23 48.60 45.01
N GLU A 192 -3.95 48.85 44.71
CA GLU A 192 -2.82 48.61 45.62
C GLU A 192 -2.99 49.30 46.98
N ASN A 193 -3.80 50.36 47.02
CA ASN A 193 -4.17 51.14 48.20
C ASN A 193 -5.38 50.57 48.99
N GLY A 194 -6.01 49.49 48.52
CA GLY A 194 -7.21 48.89 49.12
C GLY A 194 -8.53 49.58 48.78
N VAL A 195 -8.56 50.43 47.75
CA VAL A 195 -9.78 51.12 47.26
C VAL A 195 -10.57 50.17 46.36
N PRO A 196 -11.90 49.98 46.57
CA PRO A 196 -12.71 49.12 45.72
C PRO A 196 -12.92 49.70 44.31
N GLU A 197 -12.79 48.83 43.31
CA GLU A 197 -13.09 49.09 41.89
C GLU A 197 -14.37 48.35 41.47
N VAL A 198 -15.27 49.03 40.76
CA VAL A 198 -16.56 48.46 40.31
C VAL A 198 -16.89 48.78 38.86
N LEU A 199 -17.51 47.84 38.15
CA LEU A 199 -17.88 47.99 36.75
C LEU A 199 -18.90 49.15 36.55
N ALA A 200 -18.57 50.10 35.66
CA ALA A 200 -19.40 51.25 35.37
C ALA A 200 -20.78 50.89 34.77
N GLY A 201 -21.80 51.69 35.10
CA GLY A 201 -23.17 51.55 34.58
C GLY A 201 -23.96 50.36 35.15
N VAL A 202 -23.35 49.53 36.00
CA VAL A 202 -23.97 48.37 36.65
C VAL A 202 -24.43 48.72 38.07
N ASP A 203 -25.51 48.06 38.49
CA ASP A 203 -26.07 48.16 39.83
C ASP A 203 -25.26 47.36 40.85
N HIS A 204 -24.59 48.04 41.78
CA HIS A 204 -23.82 47.44 42.87
C HIS A 204 -24.47 47.71 44.23
N ILE A 205 -24.21 46.85 45.22
CA ILE A 205 -24.66 47.06 46.60
C ILE A 205 -23.45 47.36 47.49
N ILE A 206 -23.47 48.51 48.16
CA ILE A 206 -22.50 48.86 49.19
C ILE A 206 -23.16 48.82 50.57
N ARG A 207 -22.43 48.36 51.59
CA ARG A 207 -22.71 48.65 52.99
C ARG A 207 -21.82 49.80 53.45
N ILE A 208 -22.43 50.84 54.00
CA ILE A 208 -21.75 51.92 54.71
C ILE A 208 -21.83 51.70 56.22
N PHE A 209 -20.80 52.14 56.94
CA PHE A 209 -20.67 52.09 58.39
C PHE A 209 -20.43 53.51 58.92
N GLY A 210 -21.02 53.86 60.05
CA GLY A 210 -20.99 55.25 60.52
C GLY A 210 -21.81 55.48 61.79
N LYS A 211 -22.37 56.68 61.90
CA LYS A 211 -23.27 57.12 62.96
C LYS A 211 -24.37 58.01 62.38
N ASN A 212 -25.47 58.10 63.12
CA ASN A 212 -26.61 58.97 62.84
C ASN A 212 -27.20 58.74 61.44
N PHE A 213 -27.14 57.51 60.94
CA PHE A 213 -27.84 57.14 59.72
C PHE A 213 -29.35 57.19 59.94
N VAL A 214 -30.10 57.42 58.86
CA VAL A 214 -31.57 57.49 58.86
C VAL A 214 -32.10 56.73 57.65
N ASP A 215 -33.31 56.15 57.73
CA ASP A 215 -33.95 55.50 56.57
C ASP A 215 -34.24 56.49 55.43
N SER A 216 -34.36 57.79 55.76
CA SER A 216 -34.45 58.93 54.83
C SER A 216 -33.10 59.40 54.26
N MET A 217 -32.00 58.69 54.49
CA MET A 217 -30.66 59.07 54.02
C MET A 217 -30.48 58.86 52.51
N VAL A 218 -29.84 59.85 51.87
CA VAL A 218 -29.50 59.83 50.44
C VAL A 218 -28.00 60.04 50.28
N VAL A 219 -27.37 59.15 49.51
CA VAL A 219 -25.94 59.17 49.18
C VAL A 219 -25.74 59.59 47.73
N THR A 220 -24.66 60.31 47.45
CA THR A 220 -24.19 60.63 46.09
C THR A 220 -22.66 60.65 46.08
N PHE A 221 -22.07 60.74 44.88
CA PHE A 221 -20.62 60.74 44.70
C PHE A 221 -20.15 61.98 43.92
N THR A 222 -18.94 62.44 44.24
CA THR A 222 -18.29 63.60 43.62
C THR A 222 -16.83 63.29 43.29
N ASP A 223 -16.25 64.01 42.35
CA ASP A 223 -14.81 63.91 41.99
C ASP A 223 -13.94 64.93 42.73
N ARG A 224 -14.54 65.85 43.49
CA ARG A 224 -13.84 66.93 44.19
C ARG A 224 -13.45 66.53 45.62
N LYS A 225 -12.16 66.28 45.83
CA LYS A 225 -11.55 66.09 47.16
C LYS A 225 -11.92 67.22 48.12
N SER A 226 -12.48 66.87 49.28
CA SER A 226 -12.80 67.80 50.37
C SER A 226 -12.72 67.10 51.74
N ASN A 227 -12.46 67.87 52.79
CA ASN A 227 -12.63 67.42 54.17
C ASN A 227 -14.11 67.11 54.49
N SER A 228 -14.34 66.40 55.59
CA SER A 228 -15.66 66.24 56.22
C SER A 228 -16.33 67.59 56.55
N GLU A 229 -17.64 67.57 56.79
CA GLU A 229 -18.48 68.73 57.21
C GLU A 229 -18.63 69.87 56.17
N ARG A 230 -17.90 69.82 55.05
CA ARG A 230 -18.06 70.78 53.94
C ARG A 230 -19.17 70.36 52.97
N THR A 231 -19.74 71.33 52.26
CA THR A 231 -20.84 71.08 51.32
C THR A 231 -20.34 70.55 49.97
N CYS A 232 -20.92 69.45 49.49
CA CYS A 232 -20.64 68.92 48.16
C CYS A 232 -21.35 69.75 47.11
N GLN A 233 -20.64 70.72 46.52
CA GLN A 233 -21.24 71.69 45.60
C GLN A 233 -21.73 71.08 44.27
N PHE A 234 -21.28 69.87 43.90
CA PHE A 234 -21.64 69.21 42.64
C PHE A 234 -21.74 67.68 42.82
N PRO A 235 -22.95 67.08 42.85
CA PRO A 235 -23.13 65.63 42.72
C PRO A 235 -22.89 65.22 41.26
N LYS A 236 -22.06 64.20 41.01
CA LYS A 236 -21.70 63.80 39.65
C LYS A 236 -22.93 63.19 38.95
N ASN A 237 -23.31 63.78 37.81
CA ASN A 237 -24.52 63.46 37.03
C ASN A 237 -25.87 63.60 37.79
N GLY A 238 -25.89 64.20 38.99
CA GLY A 238 -27.13 64.32 39.78
C GLY A 238 -27.72 62.99 40.26
N LEU A 239 -26.93 61.93 40.32
CA LEU A 239 -27.38 60.61 40.76
C LEU A 239 -27.53 60.57 42.28
N GLU A 240 -28.74 60.28 42.75
CA GLU A 240 -29.08 60.17 44.17
C GLU A 240 -29.45 58.73 44.52
N PHE A 241 -28.74 58.13 45.47
CA PHE A 241 -28.88 56.73 45.87
C PHE A 241 -29.49 56.62 47.26
N THR A 242 -30.64 55.98 47.38
CA THR A 242 -31.35 55.77 48.66
C THR A 242 -30.89 54.49 49.36
N VAL A 243 -31.09 54.45 50.68
CA VAL A 243 -30.96 53.22 51.47
C VAL A 243 -31.95 52.16 50.96
N ILE A 244 -31.56 50.88 51.02
CA ILE A 244 -32.42 49.75 50.65
C ILE A 244 -33.37 49.45 51.82
N ASN A 245 -34.68 49.55 51.59
CA ASN A 245 -35.72 49.35 52.59
C ASN A 245 -35.48 48.11 53.47
N GLY A 246 -35.52 48.29 54.79
CA GLY A 246 -35.35 47.19 55.76
C GLY A 246 -33.90 46.71 55.96
N SER A 247 -32.90 47.42 55.43
CA SER A 247 -31.47 47.15 55.65
C SER A 247 -30.76 48.18 56.53
N PHE A 248 -31.55 48.97 57.26
CA PHE A 248 -31.14 50.13 58.04
C PHE A 248 -30.85 49.80 59.52
N SER A 249 -29.79 50.39 60.05
CA SER A 249 -29.40 50.49 61.46
C SER A 249 -28.72 51.85 61.66
N PRO A 250 -28.81 52.50 62.84
CA PRO A 250 -28.17 53.80 63.10
C PRO A 250 -26.64 53.82 62.87
N GLU A 251 -25.99 52.66 62.88
CA GLU A 251 -24.55 52.50 62.60
C GLU A 251 -24.23 51.91 61.21
N THR A 252 -25.21 51.29 60.51
CA THR A 252 -24.97 50.63 59.21
C THR A 252 -26.16 50.70 58.28
N ALA A 253 -25.95 51.01 57.00
CA ALA A 253 -26.98 50.97 55.96
C ALA A 253 -26.47 50.28 54.70
N ARG A 254 -27.35 49.64 53.92
CA ARG A 254 -27.04 49.22 52.54
C ARG A 254 -27.62 50.23 51.56
N VAL A 255 -26.84 50.60 50.54
CA VAL A 255 -27.23 51.52 49.47
C VAL A 255 -26.98 50.82 48.14
N LYS A 256 -27.95 50.91 47.23
CA LYS A 256 -27.80 50.42 45.86
C LYS A 256 -27.29 51.55 44.98
N ILE A 257 -26.10 51.40 44.42
CA ILE A 257 -25.40 52.43 43.62
C ILE A 257 -25.28 51.99 42.16
N ASN A 258 -25.34 52.95 41.25
CA ASN A 258 -25.03 52.75 39.83
C ASN A 258 -24.09 53.89 39.41
N LEU A 259 -22.80 53.59 39.29
CA LEU A 259 -21.78 54.62 39.11
C LEU A 259 -21.46 54.84 37.62
N PRO A 260 -21.30 56.09 37.17
CA PRO A 260 -20.92 56.38 35.79
C PRO A 260 -19.47 55.94 35.49
N PRO A 261 -19.12 55.77 34.21
CA PRO A 261 -17.74 55.49 33.80
C PRO A 261 -16.78 56.62 34.16
N MET A 262 -15.49 56.30 34.26
CA MET A 262 -14.46 57.27 34.58
C MET A 262 -14.37 58.36 33.51
N GLY A 263 -14.49 59.60 33.95
CA GLY A 263 -14.01 60.76 33.20
C GLY A 263 -12.55 61.07 33.56
N THR A 264 -12.19 62.35 33.55
CA THR A 264 -10.86 62.88 33.94
C THR A 264 -10.58 62.82 35.45
N SER A 265 -11.17 61.88 36.19
CA SER A 265 -11.14 61.82 37.66
C SER A 265 -10.77 60.42 38.11
N GLU A 266 -9.61 60.27 38.75
CA GLU A 266 -9.05 58.96 39.12
C GLU A 266 -9.85 58.23 40.22
N VAL A 267 -10.61 58.97 41.04
CA VAL A 267 -11.31 58.48 42.23
C VAL A 267 -12.62 59.24 42.44
N LEU A 268 -13.63 58.57 43.02
CA LEU A 268 -14.88 59.18 43.50
C LEU A 268 -14.92 59.21 45.05
N TYR A 269 -15.37 60.34 45.59
CA TYR A 269 -15.58 60.59 47.02
C TYR A 269 -17.07 60.60 47.36
N MET A 270 -17.41 60.21 48.59
CA MET A 270 -18.80 60.04 49.04
C MET A 270 -19.36 61.29 49.74
N CYS A 271 -20.61 61.61 49.41
CA CYS A 271 -21.41 62.70 49.97
C CYS A 271 -22.75 62.16 50.48
N ALA A 272 -23.28 62.72 51.57
CA ALA A 272 -24.56 62.31 52.16
C ALA A 272 -25.46 63.51 52.49
N LYS A 273 -26.77 63.30 52.46
CA LYS A 273 -27.79 64.20 53.01
C LYS A 273 -28.90 63.38 53.67
N GLU A 274 -29.67 64.01 54.55
CA GLU A 274 -31.02 63.55 54.85
C GLU A 274 -31.98 64.04 53.75
N SER A 275 -33.05 63.31 53.43
CA SER A 275 -34.05 63.71 52.42
C SER A 275 -34.70 65.10 52.69
N ASN A 276 -34.76 65.53 53.95
CA ASN A 276 -35.25 66.85 54.34
C ASN A 276 -34.25 68.00 54.06
N SER A 277 -32.97 67.68 53.82
CA SER A 277 -31.92 68.67 53.49
C SER A 277 -31.78 68.85 51.99
N THR A 278 -31.61 70.09 51.54
CA THR A 278 -31.23 70.42 50.15
C THR A 278 -29.72 70.35 49.90
N VAL A 279 -28.91 70.14 50.95
CA VAL A 279 -27.45 70.26 50.89
C VAL A 279 -26.78 68.93 51.23
N PHE A 280 -25.98 68.43 50.30
CA PHE A 280 -25.08 67.30 50.52
C PHE A 280 -23.84 67.71 51.32
N VAL A 281 -23.45 66.89 52.28
CA VAL A 281 -22.26 67.04 53.12
C VAL A 281 -21.22 65.99 52.75
N HIS A 282 -19.99 66.44 52.49
CA HIS A 282 -18.85 65.59 52.15
C HIS A 282 -18.44 64.76 53.37
N GLN A 283 -18.18 63.47 53.18
CA GLN A 283 -17.92 62.56 54.30
C GLN A 283 -16.43 62.51 54.68
N GLY A 284 -15.53 62.68 53.71
CA GLY A 284 -14.09 62.78 53.94
C GLY A 284 -13.29 62.41 52.69
N ASP A 285 -12.00 62.70 52.70
CA ASP A 285 -11.07 62.35 51.61
C ASP A 285 -10.22 61.10 51.89
N ASP A 286 -10.48 60.41 52.99
CA ASP A 286 -9.80 59.18 53.41
C ASP A 286 -9.99 58.00 52.44
N ILE A 287 -8.98 57.13 52.36
CA ILE A 287 -8.89 56.02 51.39
C ILE A 287 -10.07 55.02 51.52
N TRP A 288 -10.53 54.76 52.75
CA TRP A 288 -11.66 53.85 53.04
C TRP A 288 -13.06 54.45 52.80
N LEU A 289 -13.14 55.68 52.29
CA LEU A 289 -14.37 56.35 51.81
C LEU A 289 -14.37 56.57 50.28
N GLN A 290 -13.33 56.12 49.60
CA GLN A 290 -13.15 56.24 48.15
C GLN A 290 -13.73 55.04 47.41
N ILE A 291 -14.11 55.24 46.15
CA ILE A 291 -14.47 54.18 45.19
C ILE A 291 -14.00 54.57 43.79
N ARG A 292 -13.60 53.59 42.99
CA ARG A 292 -13.19 53.75 41.59
C ARG A 292 -14.18 52.99 40.67
N THR A 293 -14.24 53.35 39.39
CA THR A 293 -14.99 52.58 38.39
C THR A 293 -14.10 52.13 37.24
N TYR A 294 -14.50 51.09 36.49
CA TYR A 294 -13.80 50.69 35.27
C TYR A 294 -14.77 50.41 34.11
N GLU A 295 -14.24 50.46 32.88
CA GLU A 295 -14.96 50.11 31.65
C GLU A 295 -14.40 48.83 31.03
N THR A 296 -15.25 48.00 30.42
CA THR A 296 -14.82 46.85 29.63
C THR A 296 -14.27 47.28 28.27
N LEU A 297 -13.07 46.85 27.92
CA LEU A 297 -12.31 47.28 26.74
C LEU A 297 -13.00 47.05 25.37
N LEU A 298 -14.01 46.19 25.31
CA LEU A 298 -14.78 45.86 24.09
C LEU A 298 -16.28 45.71 24.42
N PRO A 299 -17.19 46.17 23.55
CA PRO A 299 -18.61 45.86 23.67
C PRO A 299 -18.88 44.34 23.60
N LEU A 300 -19.86 43.87 24.38
CA LEU A 300 -20.22 42.45 24.45
C LEU A 300 -20.58 41.84 23.08
N THR A 301 -21.25 42.61 22.21
CA THR A 301 -21.58 42.21 20.82
C THR A 301 -20.34 42.00 19.96
N VAL A 302 -19.32 42.86 20.10
CA VAL A 302 -18.04 42.75 19.39
C VAL A 302 -17.25 41.55 19.91
N THR A 303 -17.25 41.34 21.23
CA THR A 303 -16.55 40.22 21.86
C THR A 303 -17.13 38.88 21.43
N ILE A 304 -18.46 38.74 21.37
CA ILE A 304 -19.12 37.52 20.84
C ILE A 304 -18.77 37.29 19.36
N LEU A 305 -18.73 38.34 18.53
CA LEU A 305 -18.35 38.23 17.12
C LEU A 305 -16.90 37.73 16.98
N ILE A 306 -15.97 38.26 17.78
CA ILE A 306 -14.56 37.82 17.80
C ILE A 306 -14.45 36.37 18.28
N VAL A 307 -15.17 35.98 19.35
CA VAL A 307 -15.19 34.60 19.87
C VAL A 307 -15.68 33.60 18.80
N CYS A 308 -16.78 33.91 18.11
CA CYS A 308 -17.27 33.10 16.98
C CYS A 308 -16.28 33.03 15.81
N SER A 309 -15.60 34.14 15.50
CA SER A 309 -14.57 34.19 14.45
C SER A 309 -13.33 33.36 14.83
N CYS A 310 -12.90 33.40 16.09
CA CYS A 310 -11.80 32.60 16.59
C CYS A 310 -12.13 31.10 16.54
N LEU A 311 -13.34 30.69 16.91
CA LEU A 311 -13.74 29.28 16.80
C LEU A 311 -13.73 28.80 15.34
N PHE A 312 -14.11 29.64 14.38
CA PHE A 312 -14.00 29.34 12.95
C PHE A 312 -12.53 29.23 12.45
N PHE A 313 -11.63 30.12 12.89
CA PHE A 313 -10.22 30.04 12.51
C PHE A 313 -9.49 28.86 13.19
N SER A 314 -9.82 28.54 14.44
CA SER A 314 -9.42 27.30 15.13
C SER A 314 -9.79 26.07 14.30
N ALA A 315 -11.08 25.98 13.93
CA ALA A 315 -11.61 24.93 13.08
C ALA A 315 -10.88 24.80 11.74
N LEU A 316 -10.65 25.94 11.07
CA LEU A 316 -9.96 25.98 9.79
C LEU A 316 -8.49 25.52 9.90
N PHE A 317 -7.76 25.98 10.92
CA PHE A 317 -6.34 25.64 11.07
C PHE A 317 -6.14 24.20 11.52
N SER A 318 -6.94 23.69 12.46
CA SER A 318 -6.87 22.29 12.88
C SER A 318 -7.24 21.33 11.74
N GLY A 319 -8.31 21.64 10.99
CA GLY A 319 -8.71 20.88 9.80
C GLY A 319 -7.65 20.89 8.69
N LEU A 320 -7.08 22.06 8.38
CA LEU A 320 -6.02 22.18 7.36
C LEU A 320 -4.71 21.52 7.77
N ASN A 321 -4.37 21.45 9.05
CA ASN A 321 -3.19 20.73 9.52
C ASN A 321 -3.27 19.26 9.10
N LEU A 322 -4.39 18.58 9.39
CA LEU A 322 -4.58 17.20 8.95
C LEU A 322 -4.71 17.10 7.42
N GLY A 323 -5.63 17.87 6.82
CA GLY A 323 -6.00 17.74 5.41
C GLY A 323 -4.96 18.20 4.38
N LEU A 324 -3.93 18.96 4.78
CA LEU A 324 -2.78 19.27 3.94
C LEU A 324 -1.59 18.33 4.21
N MET A 325 -1.40 17.86 5.44
CA MET A 325 -0.31 16.92 5.76
C MET A 325 -0.58 15.50 5.27
N SER A 326 -1.86 15.07 5.23
CA SER A 326 -2.26 13.77 4.71
C SER A 326 -2.04 13.61 3.20
N LEU A 327 -1.91 14.71 2.45
CA LEU A 327 -1.64 14.69 1.01
C LEU A 327 -0.13 14.50 0.77
N ASP A 328 0.23 13.37 0.15
CA ASP A 328 1.64 13.04 -0.10
C ASP A 328 2.18 13.78 -1.35
N ARG A 329 3.47 14.12 -1.35
CA ARG A 329 4.10 14.93 -2.42
C ARG A 329 4.06 14.21 -3.77
N THR A 330 4.21 12.89 -3.75
CA THR A 330 4.16 12.03 -4.95
C THR A 330 2.72 11.86 -5.45
N GLU A 331 1.76 11.67 -4.55
CA GLU A 331 0.33 11.57 -4.86
C GLU A 331 -0.20 12.86 -5.51
N LEU A 332 0.10 14.02 -4.93
CA LEU A 332 -0.22 15.32 -5.53
C LEU A 332 0.35 15.47 -6.95
N LYS A 333 1.56 14.94 -7.21
CA LYS A 333 2.20 14.98 -8.53
C LYS A 333 1.56 14.01 -9.53
N ILE A 334 1.08 12.85 -9.07
CA ILE A 334 0.27 11.93 -9.89
C ILE A 334 -1.06 12.62 -10.25
N LEU A 335 -1.79 13.13 -9.25
CA LEU A 335 -3.10 13.75 -9.44
C LEU A 335 -3.04 15.04 -10.28
N CYS A 336 -1.91 15.76 -10.27
CA CYS A 336 -1.63 16.85 -11.21
C CYS A 336 -1.63 16.44 -12.69
N ASN A 337 -1.43 15.16 -13.00
CA ASN A 337 -1.33 14.61 -14.35
C ASN A 337 -2.53 13.73 -14.73
N THR A 338 -3.05 12.93 -13.80
CA THR A 338 -4.10 11.91 -14.07
C THR A 338 -5.48 12.24 -13.51
N GLY A 339 -5.59 13.17 -12.55
CA GLY A 339 -6.87 13.52 -11.92
C GLY A 339 -7.84 14.26 -12.84
N THR A 340 -9.07 14.48 -12.39
CA THR A 340 -10.07 15.27 -13.12
C THR A 340 -9.61 16.72 -13.34
N PRO A 341 -10.15 17.46 -14.32
CA PRO A 341 -9.75 18.85 -14.59
C PRO A 341 -10.01 19.84 -13.45
N ASN A 342 -10.70 19.43 -12.37
CA ASN A 342 -10.83 20.21 -11.13
C ASN A 342 -9.75 19.80 -10.11
N GLU A 343 -9.52 18.50 -9.92
CA GLU A 343 -8.46 17.99 -9.03
C GLU A 343 -7.06 18.41 -9.50
N GLN A 344 -6.79 18.39 -10.80
CA GLN A 344 -5.53 18.91 -11.36
C GLN A 344 -5.28 20.38 -10.97
N LYS A 345 -6.33 21.22 -10.95
CA LYS A 345 -6.22 22.63 -10.55
C LYS A 345 -5.96 22.75 -9.04
N TYR A 346 -6.67 21.96 -8.24
CA TYR A 346 -6.51 21.93 -6.78
C TYR A 346 -5.13 21.42 -6.36
N ALA A 347 -4.66 20.32 -6.94
CA ALA A 347 -3.34 19.76 -6.69
C ALA A 347 -2.22 20.75 -7.07
N ARG A 348 -2.28 21.36 -8.26
CA ARG A 348 -1.29 22.39 -8.70
C ARG A 348 -1.28 23.63 -7.79
N ALA A 349 -2.41 23.99 -7.18
CA ALA A 349 -2.48 25.11 -6.24
C ALA A 349 -1.84 24.78 -4.87
N ILE A 350 -2.00 23.55 -4.38
CA ILE A 350 -1.47 23.07 -3.10
C ILE A 350 0.02 22.71 -3.19
N GLN A 351 0.45 22.10 -4.29
CA GLN A 351 1.82 21.57 -4.48
C GLN A 351 2.96 22.49 -4.03
N PRO A 352 3.05 23.78 -4.43
CA PRO A 352 4.15 24.66 -4.00
C PRO A 352 4.15 24.95 -2.49
N VAL A 353 3.02 24.76 -1.81
CA VAL A 353 2.87 24.95 -0.35
C VAL A 353 3.22 23.66 0.40
N ARG A 354 2.78 22.48 -0.08
CA ARG A 354 3.13 21.18 0.52
C ARG A 354 4.61 20.78 0.31
N ASN A 355 5.27 21.31 -0.72
CA ASN A 355 6.72 21.17 -0.94
C ASN A 355 7.58 21.69 0.24
N HIS A 356 7.04 22.59 1.08
CA HIS A 356 7.68 23.08 2.29
C HIS A 356 6.92 22.62 3.55
N GLY A 357 6.59 21.32 3.63
CA GLY A 357 5.69 20.78 4.65
C GLY A 357 6.09 21.08 6.11
N ASN A 358 7.37 20.98 6.48
CA ASN A 358 7.84 21.39 7.82
C ASN A 358 7.50 22.87 8.14
N TYR A 359 7.63 23.76 7.17
CA TYR A 359 7.28 25.19 7.33
C TYR A 359 5.77 25.42 7.37
N LEU A 360 5.01 24.71 6.53
CA LEU A 360 3.55 24.69 6.54
C LEU A 360 2.99 24.20 7.89
N LEU A 361 3.55 23.11 8.42
CA LEU A 361 3.20 22.51 9.71
C LEU A 361 3.46 23.48 10.86
N CYS A 362 4.67 24.07 10.95
CA CYS A 362 4.97 25.06 11.96
C CYS A 362 4.03 26.29 11.86
N SER A 363 3.74 26.76 10.65
CA SER A 363 2.86 27.93 10.42
C SER A 363 1.43 27.67 10.90
N ILE A 364 0.84 26.52 10.52
CA ILE A 364 -0.55 26.20 10.87
C ILE A 364 -0.69 25.86 12.36
N LEU A 365 0.26 25.12 12.95
CA LEU A 365 0.23 24.80 14.38
C LEU A 365 0.36 26.06 15.25
N LEU A 366 1.26 26.99 14.91
CA LEU A 366 1.37 28.27 15.62
C LEU A 366 0.08 29.09 15.48
N GLY A 367 -0.53 29.13 14.29
CA GLY A 367 -1.82 29.77 14.07
C GLY A 367 -2.95 29.17 14.93
N ASN A 368 -3.04 27.83 15.01
CA ASN A 368 -4.04 27.12 15.81
C ASN A 368 -3.88 27.44 17.32
N VAL A 369 -2.66 27.31 17.86
CA VAL A 369 -2.36 27.60 19.28
C VAL A 369 -2.66 29.06 19.62
N PHE A 370 -2.30 30.01 18.74
CA PHE A 370 -2.56 31.43 18.92
C PHE A 370 -4.07 31.74 18.99
N VAL A 371 -4.86 31.22 18.04
CA VAL A 371 -6.31 31.46 18.01
C VAL A 371 -7.03 30.78 19.18
N ASN A 372 -6.62 29.56 19.56
CA ASN A 372 -7.20 28.86 20.72
C ASN A 372 -6.93 29.61 22.03
N SER A 373 -5.71 30.17 22.19
CA SER A 373 -5.35 30.99 23.35
C SER A 373 -6.22 32.25 23.44
N ILE A 374 -6.41 32.97 22.33
CA ILE A 374 -7.27 34.15 22.26
C ILE A 374 -8.73 33.79 22.59
N PHE A 375 -9.24 32.68 22.04
CA PHE A 375 -10.61 32.22 22.30
C PHE A 375 -10.87 31.94 23.79
N THR A 376 -9.97 31.23 24.48
CA THR A 376 -10.10 30.97 25.92
C THR A 376 -10.02 32.26 26.74
N ILE A 377 -9.07 33.16 26.46
CA ILE A 377 -8.91 34.42 27.20
C ILE A 377 -10.15 35.33 27.03
N LEU A 378 -10.72 35.43 25.83
CA LEU A 378 -11.92 36.25 25.59
C LEU A 378 -13.19 35.65 26.22
N LEU A 379 -13.28 34.32 26.36
CA LEU A 379 -14.40 33.67 27.03
C LEU A 379 -14.33 33.81 28.56
N ASP A 380 -13.13 33.84 29.13
CA ASP A 380 -12.87 34.06 30.56
C ASP A 380 -13.37 35.46 31.01
N GLY A 381 -13.11 36.49 30.21
CA GLY A 381 -13.70 37.82 30.44
C GLY A 381 -15.24 37.81 30.46
N LEU A 382 -15.88 37.02 29.58
CA LEU A 382 -17.34 36.97 29.44
C LEU A 382 -18.06 36.10 30.49
N THR A 383 -17.42 35.07 31.04
CA THR A 383 -18.07 34.05 31.89
C THR A 383 -17.34 33.88 33.23
N SER A 384 -17.82 33.05 34.17
CA SER A 384 -17.06 32.74 35.38
C SER A 384 -15.94 31.75 35.05
N GLY A 385 -14.70 31.98 35.50
CA GLY A 385 -13.52 31.34 34.90
C GLY A 385 -13.51 29.80 34.90
N LEU A 386 -14.11 29.15 35.91
CA LEU A 386 -14.29 27.69 35.90
C LEU A 386 -15.20 27.23 34.75
N VAL A 387 -16.29 27.95 34.49
CA VAL A 387 -17.22 27.70 33.38
C VAL A 387 -16.55 28.06 32.04
N ALA A 388 -15.76 29.14 32.00
CA ALA A 388 -14.98 29.54 30.83
C ALA A 388 -14.01 28.44 30.39
N VAL A 389 -13.21 27.90 31.31
CA VAL A 389 -12.24 26.83 31.00
C VAL A 389 -12.94 25.56 30.53
N VAL A 390 -14.02 25.13 31.18
CA VAL A 390 -14.76 23.93 30.78
C VAL A 390 -15.45 24.12 29.42
N PHE A 391 -16.16 25.23 29.21
CA PHE A 391 -16.86 25.49 27.96
C PHE A 391 -15.90 25.72 26.79
N SER A 392 -14.81 26.48 26.99
CA SER A 392 -13.83 26.70 25.91
C SER A 392 -13.14 25.40 25.51
N THR A 393 -12.78 24.54 26.47
CA THR A 393 -12.19 23.22 26.18
C THR A 393 -13.14 22.35 25.35
N ILE A 394 -14.42 22.25 25.75
CA ILE A 394 -15.42 21.48 25.00
C ILE A 394 -15.65 22.08 23.61
N ALA A 395 -15.72 23.40 23.48
CA ALA A 395 -15.95 24.08 22.22
C ALA A 395 -14.78 23.90 21.24
N ILE A 396 -13.53 24.08 21.69
CA ILE A 396 -12.32 23.83 20.89
C ILE A 396 -12.28 22.36 20.46
N VAL A 397 -12.43 21.41 21.39
CA VAL A 397 -12.30 19.98 21.07
C VAL A 397 -13.37 19.51 20.07
N LEU A 398 -14.64 19.88 20.24
CA LEU A 398 -15.72 19.42 19.37
C LEU A 398 -15.80 20.18 18.04
N PHE A 399 -15.77 21.52 18.09
CA PHE A 399 -16.02 22.37 16.92
C PHE A 399 -14.73 22.93 16.30
N GLY A 400 -13.67 23.14 17.09
CA GLY A 400 -12.36 23.60 16.62
C GLY A 400 -11.42 22.47 16.14
N GLU A 401 -11.58 21.24 16.64
CA GLU A 401 -10.62 20.16 16.37
C GLU A 401 -11.25 18.91 15.73
N ILE A 402 -12.08 18.15 16.45
CA ILE A 402 -12.54 16.83 15.99
C ILE A 402 -13.39 16.93 14.71
N THR A 403 -14.42 17.78 14.70
CA THR A 403 -15.32 17.90 13.54
C THR A 403 -14.60 18.42 12.29
N PRO A 404 -13.77 19.48 12.35
CA PRO A 404 -13.04 19.97 11.19
C PRO A 404 -11.97 19.00 10.67
N GLN A 405 -11.23 18.32 11.55
CA GLN A 405 -10.28 17.28 11.14
C GLN A 405 -11.00 16.12 10.43
N ALA A 406 -12.14 15.66 10.95
CA ALA A 406 -12.93 14.60 10.32
C ALA A 406 -13.46 14.97 8.92
N ILE A 407 -13.83 16.24 8.69
CA ILE A 407 -14.24 16.73 7.37
C ILE A 407 -13.02 16.81 6.42
N CYS A 408 -11.90 17.34 6.91
CA CYS A 408 -10.70 17.57 6.11
C CYS A 408 -9.92 16.29 5.80
N SER A 409 -10.06 15.22 6.58
CA SER A 409 -9.48 13.91 6.24
C SER A 409 -10.11 13.29 4.98
N ARG A 410 -11.37 13.61 4.68
CA ARG A 410 -12.09 13.14 3.48
C ARG A 410 -12.05 14.11 2.30
N HIS A 411 -11.96 15.42 2.57
CA HIS A 411 -12.06 16.46 1.54
C HIS A 411 -10.83 17.40 1.47
N GLY A 412 -9.69 16.98 2.03
CA GLY A 412 -8.50 17.81 2.24
C GLY A 412 -8.00 18.53 0.98
N LEU A 413 -7.99 17.86 -0.17
CA LEU A 413 -7.63 18.44 -1.47
C LEU A 413 -8.55 19.63 -1.85
N ALA A 414 -9.86 19.47 -1.69
CA ALA A 414 -10.84 20.49 -2.07
C ALA A 414 -10.88 21.66 -1.07
N VAL A 415 -10.77 21.36 0.23
CA VAL A 415 -10.74 22.39 1.29
C VAL A 415 -9.43 23.17 1.23
N GLY A 416 -8.29 22.49 1.16
CA GLY A 416 -6.95 23.08 1.09
C GLY A 416 -6.73 23.96 -0.14
N ALA A 417 -7.26 23.57 -1.31
CA ALA A 417 -7.13 24.37 -2.51
C ALA A 417 -8.04 25.62 -2.51
N LYS A 418 -9.26 25.53 -1.96
CA LYS A 418 -10.15 26.71 -1.81
C LYS A 418 -9.62 27.71 -0.79
N THR A 419 -8.93 27.24 0.24
CA THR A 419 -8.43 28.07 1.35
C THR A 419 -6.96 28.46 1.21
N ILE A 420 -6.31 28.11 0.09
CA ILE A 420 -4.87 28.30 -0.17
C ILE A 420 -4.37 29.74 0.04
N TYR A 421 -5.21 30.74 -0.19
CA TYR A 421 -4.90 32.16 0.07
C TYR A 421 -4.85 32.48 1.57
N ILE A 422 -5.74 31.89 2.37
CA ILE A 422 -5.73 32.01 3.84
C ILE A 422 -4.49 31.31 4.38
N THR A 423 -4.19 30.08 3.92
CA THR A 423 -2.99 29.33 4.30
C THR A 423 -1.72 30.13 4.02
N LYS A 424 -1.59 30.72 2.82
CA LYS A 424 -0.45 31.59 2.47
C LYS A 424 -0.38 32.85 3.34
N CYS A 425 -1.52 33.47 3.68
CA CYS A 425 -1.57 34.62 4.59
C CYS A 425 -1.06 34.24 5.99
N VAL A 426 -1.49 33.11 6.54
CA VAL A 426 -1.03 32.60 7.85
C VAL A 426 0.47 32.27 7.83
N MET A 427 0.97 31.66 6.76
CA MET A 427 2.41 31.42 6.60
C MET A 427 3.20 32.74 6.56
N ILE A 428 2.73 33.76 5.85
CA ILE A 428 3.39 35.08 5.82
C ILE A 428 3.33 35.76 7.19
N MET A 429 2.20 35.67 7.90
CA MET A 429 2.03 36.26 9.23
C MET A 429 2.90 35.58 10.30
N THR A 430 3.01 34.25 10.26
CA THR A 430 3.80 33.46 11.22
C THR A 430 5.28 33.32 10.82
N PHE A 431 5.66 33.69 9.59
CA PHE A 431 7.01 33.64 9.02
C PHE A 431 8.16 33.91 10.01
N PRO A 432 8.22 35.03 10.76
CA PRO A 432 9.36 35.33 11.63
C PRO A 432 9.60 34.30 12.75
N LEU A 433 8.58 33.52 13.13
CA LEU A 433 8.69 32.45 14.12
C LEU A 433 8.67 31.06 13.47
N ALA A 434 7.79 30.83 12.50
CA ALA A 434 7.61 29.54 11.84
C ALA A 434 8.83 29.14 10.97
N TYR A 435 9.46 30.10 10.28
CA TYR A 435 10.60 29.83 9.38
C TYR A 435 11.87 29.36 10.11
N PRO A 436 12.37 30.02 11.18
CA PRO A 436 13.54 29.52 11.90
C PRO A 436 13.26 28.17 12.58
N VAL A 437 12.06 27.95 13.12
CA VAL A 437 11.67 26.67 13.72
C VAL A 437 11.65 25.54 12.67
N SER A 438 11.07 25.78 11.49
CA SER A 438 11.07 24.78 10.43
C SER A 438 12.47 24.52 9.87
N LYS A 439 13.34 25.53 9.78
CA LYS A 439 14.75 25.34 9.36
C LYS A 439 15.58 24.58 10.39
N ILE A 440 15.27 24.69 11.68
CA ILE A 440 15.84 23.81 12.72
C ILE A 440 15.32 22.38 12.53
N LEU A 441 14.04 22.20 12.25
CA LEU A 441 13.43 20.87 12.02
C LEU A 441 14.03 20.17 10.78
N ASP A 442 14.11 20.88 9.64
CA ASP A 442 14.79 20.45 8.41
C ASP A 442 16.25 20.02 8.68
N CYS A 443 16.95 20.70 9.60
CA CYS A 443 18.35 20.43 9.91
C CYS A 443 18.56 19.22 10.84
N ILE A 444 17.54 18.81 11.60
CA ILE A 444 17.61 17.69 12.55
C ILE A 444 17.01 16.41 11.97
N LEU A 445 15.87 16.51 11.27
CA LEU A 445 15.16 15.37 10.66
C LEU A 445 15.54 15.14 9.19
N GLY A 446 16.09 16.15 8.52
CA GLY A 446 16.17 16.22 7.06
C GLY A 446 14.93 16.87 6.44
N GLU A 447 14.97 17.13 5.13
CA GLU A 447 13.75 17.46 4.40
C GLU A 447 12.80 16.25 4.34
N GLU A 448 11.48 16.47 4.31
CA GLU A 448 10.52 15.41 4.01
C GLU A 448 10.71 14.90 2.56
N ILE A 449 11.56 13.89 2.40
CA ILE A 449 11.60 13.08 1.19
C ILE A 449 10.32 12.22 1.22
N GLY A 450 9.28 12.71 0.54
CA GLY A 450 8.00 11.99 0.39
C GLY A 450 8.20 10.59 -0.22
N ASN A 451 7.23 9.69 -0.03
CA ASN A 451 7.43 8.25 -0.20
C ASN A 451 8.15 7.88 -1.51
N VAL A 452 9.40 7.41 -1.38
CA VAL A 452 10.16 6.83 -2.49
C VAL A 452 9.66 5.42 -2.71
N TYR A 453 8.99 5.21 -3.85
CA TYR A 453 8.49 3.90 -4.25
C TYR A 453 9.62 3.05 -4.83
N ASN A 454 10.30 2.29 -3.96
CA ASN A 454 11.20 1.20 -4.38
C ASN A 454 10.46 0.18 -5.25
N ARG A 455 11.18 -0.62 -6.06
CA ARG A 455 10.57 -1.68 -6.89
C ARG A 455 9.67 -2.63 -6.09
N GLU A 456 10.06 -3.04 -4.88
CA GLU A 456 9.18 -3.85 -4.03
C GLU A 456 7.90 -3.12 -3.65
N ARG A 457 7.98 -1.82 -3.28
CA ARG A 457 6.81 -1.01 -2.94
C ARG A 457 5.89 -0.76 -4.14
N LEU A 458 6.44 -0.68 -5.36
CA LEU A 458 5.64 -0.61 -6.60
C LEU A 458 4.91 -1.92 -6.86
N LYS A 459 5.62 -3.07 -6.79
CA LYS A 459 5.00 -4.40 -6.93
C LYS A 459 3.88 -4.60 -5.91
N GLU A 460 4.13 -4.26 -4.66
CA GLU A 460 3.13 -4.43 -3.59
C GLU A 460 1.96 -3.47 -3.75
N LEU A 461 2.20 -2.21 -4.16
CA LEU A 461 1.13 -1.26 -4.46
C LEU A 461 0.20 -1.78 -5.57
N VAL A 462 0.75 -2.29 -6.68
CA VAL A 462 -0.04 -2.84 -7.80
C VAL A 462 -0.89 -4.03 -7.33
N LYS A 463 -0.30 -4.96 -6.56
CA LYS A 463 -1.03 -6.09 -5.97
C LYS A 463 -2.14 -5.67 -5.03
N VAL A 464 -1.88 -4.73 -4.11
CA VAL A 464 -2.90 -4.22 -3.18
C VAL A 464 -4.00 -3.42 -3.91
N THR A 465 -3.69 -2.76 -5.03
CA THR A 465 -4.75 -2.16 -5.87
C THR A 465 -5.59 -3.17 -6.65
N THR A 466 -5.19 -4.46 -6.74
CA THR A 466 -6.02 -5.49 -7.41
C THR A 466 -7.29 -5.81 -6.61
N ASP A 467 -7.28 -5.63 -5.30
CA ASP A 467 -8.46 -5.82 -4.42
C ASP A 467 -9.41 -4.59 -4.41
N VAL A 468 -9.05 -3.50 -5.10
CA VAL A 468 -9.70 -2.18 -4.99
C VAL A 468 -10.08 -1.57 -6.35
N ASN A 469 -9.28 -1.83 -7.39
CA ASN A 469 -9.50 -1.38 -8.76
C ASN A 469 -9.83 -2.55 -9.68
N ASP A 470 -10.54 -2.24 -10.77
CA ASP A 470 -10.91 -3.13 -11.87
C ASP A 470 -9.69 -3.40 -12.78
N LEU A 471 -8.62 -3.98 -12.22
CA LEU A 471 -7.41 -4.41 -12.92
C LEU A 471 -7.42 -5.93 -13.06
N ASP A 472 -7.31 -6.42 -14.30
CA ASP A 472 -7.24 -7.86 -14.55
C ASP A 472 -6.00 -8.47 -13.92
N LYS A 473 -6.16 -9.69 -13.37
CA LYS A 473 -5.09 -10.42 -12.68
C LYS A 473 -3.89 -10.69 -13.60
N ASP A 474 -4.16 -10.83 -14.89
CA ASP A 474 -3.13 -11.10 -15.90
C ASP A 474 -2.29 -9.84 -16.20
N GLU A 475 -2.89 -8.64 -16.20
CA GLU A 475 -2.11 -7.39 -16.26
C GLU A 475 -1.21 -7.23 -15.04
N VAL A 476 -1.74 -7.53 -13.84
CA VAL A 476 -1.00 -7.48 -12.56
C VAL A 476 0.16 -8.48 -12.55
N ASN A 477 -0.06 -9.68 -13.09
CA ASN A 477 0.96 -10.72 -13.25
C ASN A 477 2.07 -10.28 -14.21
N ILE A 478 1.72 -9.74 -15.40
CA ILE A 478 2.68 -9.19 -16.38
C ILE A 478 3.50 -8.04 -15.78
N ILE A 479 2.87 -7.13 -15.03
CA ILE A 479 3.57 -6.03 -14.35
C ILE A 479 4.52 -6.57 -13.27
N SER A 480 4.13 -7.62 -12.53
CA SER A 480 5.01 -8.27 -11.55
C SER A 480 6.21 -8.95 -12.23
N GLY A 481 5.99 -9.74 -13.28
CA GLY A 481 7.05 -10.40 -14.05
C GLY A 481 8.04 -9.41 -14.66
N ALA A 482 7.54 -8.33 -15.28
CA ALA A 482 8.38 -7.25 -15.83
C ALA A 482 9.24 -6.53 -14.77
N LEU A 483 8.80 -6.48 -13.51
CA LEU A 483 9.59 -5.94 -12.40
C LEU A 483 10.63 -6.95 -11.85
N GLU A 484 10.43 -8.25 -12.06
CA GLU A 484 11.29 -9.35 -11.63
C GLU A 484 12.31 -9.81 -12.68
N LEU A 485 12.07 -9.58 -13.97
CA LEU A 485 12.93 -9.96 -15.10
C LEU A 485 14.39 -9.47 -14.97
N ARG A 486 14.61 -8.36 -14.24
CA ARG A 486 15.95 -7.81 -13.95
C ARG A 486 16.57 -8.31 -12.62
N LYS A 487 15.82 -9.07 -11.83
CA LYS A 487 16.30 -9.74 -10.59
C LYS A 487 16.61 -11.21 -10.83
N LYS A 488 15.82 -11.90 -11.65
CA LYS A 488 16.03 -13.31 -12.01
C LYS A 488 17.19 -13.46 -13.00
N THR A 489 17.89 -14.57 -12.87
CA THR A 489 19.00 -15.02 -13.72
C THR A 489 18.56 -16.15 -14.64
N VAL A 490 19.38 -16.48 -15.63
CA VAL A 490 19.15 -17.65 -16.51
C VAL A 490 19.06 -18.96 -15.70
N VAL A 491 19.80 -19.11 -14.60
CA VAL A 491 19.75 -20.30 -13.71
C VAL A 491 18.36 -20.53 -13.10
N ASP A 492 17.65 -19.46 -12.76
CA ASP A 492 16.32 -19.56 -12.12
C ASP A 492 15.25 -20.14 -13.07
N VAL A 493 15.50 -20.08 -14.38
CA VAL A 493 14.51 -20.35 -15.45
C VAL A 493 14.89 -21.55 -16.31
N MET A 494 16.16 -21.74 -16.65
CA MET A 494 16.64 -22.73 -17.61
C MET A 494 16.09 -24.16 -17.41
N THR A 495 15.91 -24.88 -18.52
CA THR A 495 15.74 -26.34 -18.52
C THR A 495 17.10 -27.01 -18.37
N LYS A 496 17.27 -27.86 -17.36
CA LYS A 496 18.53 -28.54 -17.06
C LYS A 496 18.93 -29.54 -18.16
N ILE A 497 20.23 -29.73 -18.35
CA ILE A 497 20.84 -30.64 -19.34
C ILE A 497 20.33 -32.11 -19.26
N GLU A 498 19.91 -32.55 -18.07
CA GLU A 498 19.37 -33.88 -17.79
C GLU A 498 17.96 -34.11 -18.37
N ASP A 499 17.17 -33.05 -18.52
CA ASP A 499 15.77 -33.11 -18.97
C ASP A 499 15.59 -32.78 -20.46
N VAL A 500 16.63 -32.28 -21.14
CA VAL A 500 16.61 -31.93 -22.57
C VAL A 500 16.57 -33.18 -23.46
N PHE A 501 15.73 -33.19 -24.49
CA PHE A 501 15.80 -34.16 -25.58
C PHE A 501 16.95 -33.82 -26.54
N MET A 502 17.83 -34.78 -26.82
CA MET A 502 19.09 -34.57 -27.56
C MET A 502 19.44 -35.77 -28.43
N LEU A 503 20.19 -35.55 -29.50
CA LEU A 503 20.67 -36.60 -30.40
C LEU A 503 22.21 -36.73 -30.36
N ASP A 504 22.70 -37.95 -30.54
CA ASP A 504 24.13 -38.22 -30.76
C ASP A 504 24.53 -37.80 -32.19
N TYR A 505 25.68 -37.15 -32.34
CA TYR A 505 26.25 -36.73 -33.63
C TYR A 505 26.54 -37.90 -34.58
N GLU A 506 26.75 -39.11 -34.06
CA GLU A 506 26.93 -40.33 -34.86
C GLU A 506 25.61 -41.08 -35.17
N ALA A 507 24.46 -40.54 -34.75
CA ALA A 507 23.16 -41.12 -35.05
C ALA A 507 22.84 -41.18 -36.56
N VAL A 508 22.05 -42.17 -36.94
CA VAL A 508 21.54 -42.36 -38.30
C VAL A 508 20.06 -42.00 -38.34
N LEU A 509 19.66 -41.16 -39.29
CA LEU A 509 18.28 -40.73 -39.50
C LEU A 509 17.54 -41.80 -40.31
N ASP A 510 17.14 -42.85 -39.60
CA ASP A 510 16.22 -43.86 -40.06
C ASP A 510 14.77 -43.54 -39.62
N PHE A 511 13.81 -44.38 -40.01
CA PHE A 511 12.40 -44.14 -39.68
C PHE A 511 12.10 -44.15 -38.17
N GLU A 512 12.88 -44.86 -37.35
CA GLU A 512 12.66 -44.94 -35.91
C GLU A 512 13.09 -43.64 -35.21
N THR A 513 14.33 -43.20 -35.48
CA THR A 513 14.88 -41.92 -34.98
C THR A 513 14.11 -40.70 -35.50
N VAL A 514 13.76 -40.65 -36.79
CA VAL A 514 12.93 -39.56 -37.34
C VAL A 514 11.52 -39.58 -36.73
N SER A 515 10.94 -40.75 -36.47
CA SER A 515 9.66 -40.82 -35.75
C SER A 515 9.78 -40.37 -34.29
N GLU A 516 10.90 -40.62 -33.60
CA GLU A 516 11.14 -40.14 -32.23
C GLU A 516 11.26 -38.61 -32.18
N ILE A 517 12.04 -38.02 -33.09
CA ILE A 517 12.17 -36.55 -33.24
C ILE A 517 10.78 -35.93 -33.45
N MET A 518 9.99 -36.44 -34.40
CA MET A 518 8.64 -35.94 -34.68
C MET A 518 7.64 -36.19 -33.54
N LYS A 519 7.83 -37.24 -32.73
CA LYS A 519 7.02 -37.48 -31.51
C LYS A 519 7.34 -36.50 -30.38
N SER A 520 8.60 -36.03 -30.29
CA SER A 520 9.05 -35.12 -29.23
C SER A 520 8.36 -33.75 -29.27
N GLY A 521 8.02 -33.26 -30.47
CA GLY A 521 7.45 -31.93 -30.71
C GLY A 521 8.49 -30.80 -30.84
N TYR A 522 9.71 -30.99 -30.32
CA TYR A 522 10.69 -29.91 -30.21
C TYR A 522 11.23 -29.44 -31.57
N SER A 523 10.80 -28.24 -32.01
CA SER A 523 11.25 -27.59 -33.25
C SER A 523 12.78 -27.45 -33.41
N ARG A 524 13.53 -27.54 -32.30
CA ARG A 524 14.99 -27.40 -32.22
C ARG A 524 15.54 -28.49 -31.29
N VAL A 525 16.48 -29.30 -31.77
CA VAL A 525 17.05 -30.44 -31.02
C VAL A 525 18.57 -30.30 -30.97
N PRO A 526 19.20 -30.20 -29.78
CA PRO A 526 20.66 -30.17 -29.65
C PRO A 526 21.31 -31.50 -30.06
N VAL A 527 22.49 -31.40 -30.68
CA VAL A 527 23.29 -32.56 -31.11
C VAL A 527 24.64 -32.54 -30.39
N PHE A 528 24.95 -33.62 -29.67
CA PHE A 528 26.16 -33.77 -28.86
C PHE A 528 27.10 -34.84 -29.43
N GLU A 529 28.40 -34.72 -29.18
CA GLU A 529 29.40 -35.73 -29.58
C GLU A 529 30.01 -36.39 -28.33
N GLY A 530 29.70 -37.66 -28.10
CA GLY A 530 30.15 -38.46 -26.96
C GLY A 530 29.48 -38.10 -25.62
N ASN A 531 29.86 -36.97 -25.03
CA ASN A 531 29.28 -36.49 -23.76
C ASN A 531 28.13 -35.51 -24.02
N ARG A 532 27.00 -35.65 -23.32
CA ARG A 532 25.82 -34.76 -23.46
C ARG A 532 26.08 -33.27 -23.16
N GLN A 533 27.17 -32.95 -22.47
CA GLN A 533 27.62 -31.56 -22.24
C GLN A 533 28.37 -30.97 -23.45
N ASN A 534 28.94 -31.81 -24.32
CA ASN A 534 29.71 -31.43 -25.50
C ASN A 534 28.78 -31.25 -26.72
N ILE A 535 28.09 -30.11 -26.77
CA ILE A 535 27.12 -29.79 -27.81
C ILE A 535 27.83 -29.17 -29.01
N VAL A 536 27.77 -29.86 -30.15
CA VAL A 536 28.49 -29.47 -31.38
C VAL A 536 27.63 -28.60 -32.28
N THR A 537 26.33 -28.89 -32.38
CA THR A 537 25.39 -28.18 -33.26
C THR A 537 23.93 -28.38 -32.82
N MET A 538 23.00 -27.84 -33.60
CA MET A 538 21.55 -27.90 -33.36
C MET A 538 20.82 -28.29 -34.66
N LEU A 539 19.98 -29.31 -34.58
CA LEU A 539 19.09 -29.72 -35.67
C LEU A 539 17.78 -28.92 -35.58
N TYR A 540 17.29 -28.38 -36.69
CA TYR A 540 15.90 -27.90 -36.78
C TYR A 540 15.03 -28.95 -37.47
N ILE A 541 13.80 -29.16 -37.02
CA ILE A 541 12.88 -30.13 -37.66
C ILE A 541 12.66 -29.82 -39.15
N LYS A 542 12.61 -28.54 -39.53
CA LYS A 542 12.49 -28.10 -40.94
C LYS A 542 13.65 -28.59 -41.84
N ASP A 543 14.83 -28.87 -41.26
CA ASP A 543 16.01 -29.30 -42.01
C ASP A 543 15.89 -30.78 -42.43
N LEU A 544 14.95 -31.52 -41.80
CA LEU A 544 14.57 -32.88 -42.18
C LEU A 544 13.57 -32.93 -43.37
N ALA A 545 13.04 -31.79 -43.84
CA ALA A 545 11.94 -31.76 -44.81
C ALA A 545 12.27 -32.32 -46.21
N PHE A 546 13.55 -32.54 -46.53
CA PHE A 546 14.04 -33.18 -47.76
C PHE A 546 14.85 -34.46 -47.47
N VAL A 547 14.79 -34.97 -46.25
CA VAL A 547 15.48 -36.21 -45.84
C VAL A 547 14.52 -37.37 -46.05
N ASP A 548 14.99 -38.40 -46.73
CA ASP A 548 14.27 -39.67 -46.87
C ASP A 548 14.80 -40.67 -45.80
N PRO A 549 13.98 -41.08 -44.82
CA PRO A 549 14.36 -42.11 -43.84
C PRO A 549 14.77 -43.48 -44.41
N ASP A 550 14.47 -43.80 -45.67
CA ASP A 550 14.87 -45.05 -46.32
C ASP A 550 16.31 -44.94 -46.87
N ASP A 551 16.83 -43.74 -47.12
CA ASP A 551 18.26 -43.50 -47.43
C ASP A 551 19.17 -43.73 -46.21
N ASN A 552 18.61 -43.77 -44.99
CA ASN A 552 19.34 -43.96 -43.73
C ASN A 552 20.53 -42.98 -43.60
N THR A 553 20.28 -41.69 -43.81
CA THR A 553 21.36 -40.67 -43.84
C THR A 553 21.96 -40.45 -42.43
N PRO A 554 23.29 -40.39 -42.27
CA PRO A 554 23.89 -40.08 -40.97
C PRO A 554 23.67 -38.60 -40.63
N LEU A 555 23.20 -38.32 -39.40
CA LEU A 555 22.89 -36.97 -38.91
C LEU A 555 24.07 -36.00 -39.09
N LYS A 556 25.29 -36.51 -38.87
CA LYS A 556 26.60 -35.90 -39.17
C LYS A 556 26.63 -35.13 -40.49
N THR A 557 26.03 -35.65 -41.56
CA THR A 557 26.00 -35.01 -42.89
C THR A 557 25.13 -33.75 -42.91
N LEU A 558 23.92 -33.79 -42.33
CA LEU A 558 23.03 -32.62 -42.25
C LEU A 558 23.62 -31.56 -41.32
N CYS A 559 24.16 -31.98 -40.18
CA CYS A 559 24.89 -31.13 -39.24
C CYS A 559 26.04 -30.37 -39.91
N GLN A 560 26.84 -31.05 -40.74
CA GLN A 560 27.94 -30.44 -41.50
C GLN A 560 27.47 -29.59 -42.69
N PHE A 561 26.27 -29.82 -43.22
CA PHE A 561 25.69 -29.06 -44.33
C PHE A 561 25.03 -27.75 -43.87
N TYR A 562 24.18 -27.80 -42.84
CA TYR A 562 23.42 -26.63 -42.36
C TYR A 562 24.19 -25.76 -41.38
N GLN A 563 25.07 -26.35 -40.55
CA GLN A 563 25.93 -25.65 -39.58
C GLN A 563 25.19 -24.61 -38.73
N ASN A 564 24.00 -24.96 -38.24
CA ASN A 564 23.16 -24.08 -37.44
C ASN A 564 23.94 -23.58 -36.20
N PRO A 565 23.94 -22.26 -35.92
CA PRO A 565 24.78 -21.69 -34.86
C PRO A 565 24.29 -22.09 -33.47
N CYS A 566 25.15 -22.76 -32.71
CA CYS A 566 24.96 -22.94 -31.27
C CYS A 566 25.30 -21.65 -30.53
N ASN A 567 24.42 -21.27 -29.60
CA ASN A 567 24.39 -19.93 -29.06
C ASN A 567 24.57 -19.99 -27.54
N PHE A 568 25.70 -19.52 -27.03
CA PHE A 568 26.11 -19.75 -25.64
C PHE A 568 25.96 -18.50 -24.77
N VAL A 569 25.49 -18.68 -23.54
CA VAL A 569 25.32 -17.63 -22.53
C VAL A 569 25.78 -18.12 -21.15
N PHE A 570 26.21 -17.21 -20.29
CA PHE A 570 26.63 -17.55 -18.93
C PHE A 570 25.45 -17.59 -17.96
N GLU A 571 25.64 -18.36 -16.88
CA GLU A 571 24.58 -18.62 -15.89
C GLU A 571 24.17 -17.36 -15.08
N ASP A 572 25.06 -16.37 -14.96
CA ASP A 572 24.87 -15.10 -14.24
C ASP A 572 24.09 -14.03 -15.02
N VAL A 573 23.79 -14.28 -16.31
CA VAL A 573 23.05 -13.34 -17.16
C VAL A 573 21.62 -13.15 -16.63
N THR A 574 21.18 -11.89 -16.51
CA THR A 574 19.80 -11.56 -16.11
C THR A 574 18.82 -11.70 -17.27
N LEU A 575 17.56 -12.05 -16.97
CA LEU A 575 16.56 -12.32 -18.01
C LEU A 575 16.24 -11.09 -18.89
N ASP A 576 16.40 -9.86 -18.37
CA ASP A 576 16.22 -8.64 -19.16
C ASP A 576 17.30 -8.43 -20.24
N VAL A 577 18.52 -8.92 -19.97
CA VAL A 577 19.60 -9.03 -20.96
C VAL A 577 19.33 -10.21 -21.91
N MET A 578 18.86 -11.34 -21.39
CA MET A 578 18.56 -12.53 -22.21
C MET A 578 17.43 -12.29 -23.22
N PHE A 579 16.35 -11.64 -22.80
CA PHE A 579 15.24 -11.21 -23.67
C PHE A 579 15.72 -10.25 -24.77
N LYS A 580 16.66 -9.35 -24.45
CA LYS A 580 17.29 -8.47 -25.46
C LYS A 580 18.13 -9.26 -26.46
N ILE A 581 18.90 -10.26 -26.00
CA ILE A 581 19.73 -11.13 -26.84
C ILE A 581 18.88 -11.92 -27.85
N PHE A 582 17.76 -12.51 -27.41
CA PHE A 582 16.85 -13.21 -28.33
C PHE A 582 16.17 -12.25 -29.31
N LYS A 583 15.68 -11.10 -28.84
CA LYS A 583 15.03 -10.08 -29.68
C LYS A 583 15.95 -9.45 -30.73
N GLU A 584 17.27 -9.51 -30.54
CA GLU A 584 18.24 -9.08 -31.55
C GLU A 584 18.31 -10.00 -32.77
N GLY A 585 17.66 -11.18 -32.76
CA GLY A 585 17.37 -12.03 -33.92
C GLY A 585 18.56 -12.80 -34.50
N ASN A 586 19.75 -12.20 -34.51
CA ASN A 586 21.03 -12.74 -34.99
C ASN A 586 21.52 -14.00 -34.24
N LYS A 587 20.75 -14.46 -33.25
CA LYS A 587 21.16 -15.40 -32.19
C LYS A 587 20.13 -16.50 -31.90
N GLY A 588 19.09 -16.63 -32.73
CA GLY A 588 18.03 -17.64 -32.55
C GLY A 588 17.17 -17.40 -31.30
N HIS A 589 16.29 -18.36 -30.98
CA HIS A 589 15.35 -18.32 -29.85
C HIS A 589 15.68 -19.41 -28.78
N MET A 590 16.87 -19.99 -28.84
CA MET A 590 17.36 -21.00 -27.89
C MET A 590 18.84 -20.72 -27.62
N ALA A 591 19.26 -20.87 -26.38
CA ALA A 591 20.65 -20.72 -25.97
C ALA A 591 21.07 -21.80 -24.96
N PHE A 592 22.34 -22.18 -25.02
CA PHE A 592 22.99 -23.12 -24.11
C PHE A 592 23.62 -22.35 -22.95
N VAL A 593 23.38 -22.82 -21.73
CA VAL A 593 23.83 -22.16 -20.50
C VAL A 593 25.14 -22.78 -20.03
N HIS A 594 26.18 -21.96 -19.92
CA HIS A 594 27.50 -22.35 -19.42
C HIS A 594 27.72 -21.87 -17.99
N ARG A 595 28.16 -22.79 -17.13
CA ARG A 595 28.87 -22.51 -15.89
C ARG A 595 30.37 -22.38 -16.17
N VAL A 596 31.06 -21.52 -15.43
CA VAL A 596 32.53 -21.51 -15.38
C VAL A 596 32.96 -22.40 -14.21
N ASN A 597 33.48 -23.59 -14.50
CA ASN A 597 33.93 -24.50 -13.47
C ASN A 597 35.39 -24.17 -13.11
N ASN A 598 35.62 -23.84 -11.83
CA ASN A 598 36.92 -23.46 -11.27
C ASN A 598 37.43 -24.50 -10.24
N GLU A 599 36.75 -25.64 -10.08
CA GLU A 599 37.02 -26.63 -9.04
C GLU A 599 38.03 -27.69 -9.51
N GLY A 600 39.31 -27.31 -9.63
CA GLY A 600 40.39 -28.24 -9.96
C GLY A 600 41.79 -27.58 -9.98
N GLU A 601 42.85 -28.40 -10.05
CA GLU A 601 44.24 -27.94 -10.19
C GLU A 601 44.61 -27.64 -11.66
N GLY A 602 43.76 -26.92 -12.39
CA GLY A 602 43.92 -26.64 -13.82
C GLY A 602 43.24 -25.35 -14.28
N ASP A 603 43.35 -25.05 -15.57
CA ASP A 603 42.67 -23.90 -16.18
C ASP A 603 41.14 -24.07 -16.10
N PRO A 604 40.37 -23.00 -15.84
CA PRO A 604 38.92 -23.08 -15.71
C PRO A 604 38.25 -23.41 -17.05
N PHE A 605 37.30 -24.34 -17.02
CA PHE A 605 36.60 -24.83 -18.20
C PHE A 605 35.10 -24.47 -18.15
N TYR A 606 34.47 -24.45 -19.33
CA TYR A 606 33.04 -24.22 -19.44
C TYR A 606 32.27 -25.55 -19.38
N GLU A 607 31.22 -25.59 -18.59
CA GLU A 607 30.36 -26.76 -18.42
C GLU A 607 28.92 -26.41 -18.79
N THR A 608 28.32 -27.17 -19.72
CA THR A 608 26.95 -26.95 -20.17
C THR A 608 25.95 -27.49 -19.15
N ILE A 609 25.28 -26.60 -18.43
CA ILE A 609 24.35 -26.95 -17.33
C ILE A 609 22.89 -27.06 -17.77
N GLY A 610 22.53 -26.49 -18.92
CA GLY A 610 21.16 -26.51 -19.43
C GLY A 610 20.96 -25.69 -20.71
N ILE A 611 19.70 -25.49 -21.06
CA ILE A 611 19.24 -24.60 -22.15
C ILE A 611 18.22 -23.60 -21.61
N ILE A 612 18.11 -22.46 -22.26
CA ILE A 612 17.00 -21.50 -22.08
C ILE A 612 16.43 -21.14 -23.44
N THR A 613 15.11 -20.99 -23.54
CA THR A 613 14.42 -20.58 -24.76
C THR A 613 13.84 -19.17 -24.62
N LEU A 614 13.34 -18.60 -25.73
CA LEU A 614 12.56 -17.37 -25.68
C LEU A 614 11.18 -17.59 -25.02
N GLU A 615 10.61 -18.79 -25.12
CA GLU A 615 9.35 -19.13 -24.46
C GLU A 615 9.50 -19.02 -22.92
N ASP A 616 10.49 -19.69 -22.31
CA ASP A 616 10.72 -19.66 -20.85
C ASP A 616 10.88 -18.22 -20.29
N VAL A 617 11.48 -17.32 -21.09
CA VAL A 617 11.70 -15.90 -20.72
C VAL A 617 10.42 -15.07 -20.84
N ILE A 618 9.48 -15.46 -21.70
CA ILE A 618 8.15 -14.82 -21.83
C ILE A 618 7.19 -15.38 -20.78
N GLU A 619 7.26 -16.68 -20.46
CA GLU A 619 6.50 -17.27 -19.34
C GLU A 619 6.82 -16.55 -18.02
N GLU A 620 8.09 -16.26 -17.76
CA GLU A 620 8.52 -15.47 -16.60
C GLU A 620 8.21 -13.97 -16.71
N LEU A 621 7.97 -13.44 -17.91
CA LEU A 621 7.45 -12.08 -18.09
C LEU A 621 5.95 -11.99 -17.77
N ILE A 622 5.17 -13.02 -18.13
CA ILE A 622 3.70 -13.06 -18.00
C ILE A 622 3.26 -13.70 -16.67
N GLN A 623 4.12 -14.51 -16.04
CA GLN A 623 3.83 -15.40 -14.91
C GLN A 623 2.76 -16.46 -15.24
N ALA A 624 2.81 -17.03 -16.45
CA ALA A 624 1.95 -18.10 -16.92
C ALA A 624 2.67 -18.98 -17.95
N GLU A 625 2.43 -20.30 -17.92
CA GLU A 625 2.95 -21.28 -18.89
C GLU A 625 2.36 -21.03 -20.30
N ILE A 626 3.17 -21.17 -21.36
CA ILE A 626 2.78 -21.01 -22.75
C ILE A 626 2.89 -22.38 -23.44
N MET A 627 1.76 -23.10 -23.51
CA MET A 627 1.70 -24.39 -24.18
C MET A 627 1.51 -24.24 -25.70
N ASP A 628 2.41 -24.83 -26.49
CA ASP A 628 2.23 -24.96 -27.94
C ASP A 628 1.27 -26.10 -28.33
N GLU A 629 0.81 -26.08 -29.57
CA GLU A 629 0.06 -27.19 -30.18
C GLU A 629 0.90 -28.49 -30.23
N THR A 630 2.22 -28.38 -30.38
CA THR A 630 3.17 -29.51 -30.46
C THR A 630 3.70 -30.00 -29.11
N ASP A 631 3.36 -29.37 -27.98
CA ASP A 631 3.83 -29.80 -26.65
C ASP A 631 3.12 -31.04 -26.08
N VAL A 632 3.92 -31.88 -25.40
CA VAL A 632 3.51 -33.16 -24.75
C VAL A 632 3.21 -32.98 -23.25
N PHE A 633 3.88 -32.02 -22.61
CA PHE A 633 3.75 -31.69 -21.19
C PHE A 633 3.10 -30.31 -21.04
N THR A 634 2.45 -30.04 -19.92
CA THR A 634 1.86 -28.72 -19.60
C THR A 634 2.79 -27.84 -18.77
N ASP A 635 3.94 -28.39 -18.38
CA ASP A 635 5.04 -27.79 -17.61
C ASP A 635 6.16 -28.86 -17.62
N ASN A 636 7.35 -28.50 -18.09
CA ASN A 636 8.50 -29.41 -18.18
C ASN A 636 9.14 -29.71 -16.81
N ARG A 637 8.93 -28.86 -15.80
CA ARG A 637 9.48 -28.96 -14.44
C ARG A 637 8.66 -29.90 -13.57
N SER A 638 7.32 -29.78 -13.54
CA SER A 638 6.45 -30.77 -12.87
C SER A 638 6.23 -32.05 -13.70
N LYS A 639 6.65 -32.06 -14.98
CA LYS A 639 6.50 -33.17 -15.93
C LYS A 639 5.06 -33.65 -16.07
N ARG A 640 4.11 -32.73 -15.86
CA ARG A 640 2.68 -32.98 -15.94
C ARG A 640 2.30 -33.23 -17.39
N ARG A 641 2.06 -34.49 -17.75
CA ARG A 641 1.58 -34.85 -19.10
C ARG A 641 0.25 -34.19 -19.39
N ARG A 642 0.13 -33.65 -20.61
CA ARG A 642 -1.12 -33.16 -21.19
C ARG A 642 -2.12 -34.31 -21.30
N THR A 643 -3.40 -34.06 -21.02
CA THR A 643 -4.48 -34.98 -21.38
C THR A 643 -4.64 -34.95 -22.90
N ALA A 644 -3.84 -35.76 -23.59
CA ALA A 644 -3.62 -35.62 -25.02
C ALA A 644 -4.84 -36.05 -25.85
N GLU A 645 -5.19 -35.24 -26.85
CA GLU A 645 -5.88 -35.76 -28.03
C GLU A 645 -4.98 -36.79 -28.74
N ARG A 646 -5.58 -37.72 -29.48
CA ARG A 646 -4.88 -38.82 -30.15
C ARG A 646 -3.89 -38.29 -31.22
N ARG A 647 -2.64 -38.01 -30.84
CA ARG A 647 -1.54 -37.88 -31.80
C ARG A 647 -1.40 -39.19 -32.57
N GLN A 648 -1.24 -39.09 -33.88
CA GLN A 648 -1.13 -40.26 -34.75
C GLN A 648 0.20 -40.98 -34.48
N ASP A 649 0.17 -42.11 -33.77
CA ASP A 649 1.39 -42.88 -33.56
C ASP A 649 1.85 -43.55 -34.87
N PHE A 650 3.07 -43.22 -35.31
CA PHE A 650 3.71 -43.75 -36.51
C PHE A 650 4.77 -44.83 -36.23
N SER A 651 5.27 -44.98 -35.00
CA SER A 651 6.20 -46.10 -34.68
C SER A 651 5.48 -47.45 -34.72
N VAL A 652 4.14 -47.45 -34.74
CA VAL A 652 3.30 -48.57 -35.17
C VAL A 652 3.80 -49.20 -36.47
N PHE A 653 4.36 -48.42 -37.41
CA PHE A 653 4.94 -48.93 -38.67
C PHE A 653 6.42 -49.35 -38.59
N ALA A 654 7.12 -49.08 -37.49
CA ALA A 654 8.55 -49.38 -37.33
C ALA A 654 8.84 -50.79 -36.79
N GLU A 655 7.91 -51.35 -35.99
CA GLU A 655 8.21 -52.50 -35.13
C GLU A 655 8.51 -53.84 -35.83
N ARG A 656 9.33 -54.65 -35.14
CA ARG A 656 9.65 -56.07 -35.42
C ARG A 656 10.45 -56.33 -36.70
N ARG A 657 11.71 -55.85 -36.75
CA ARG A 657 12.76 -56.39 -37.67
C ARG A 657 13.15 -57.87 -37.40
N GLY A 658 12.41 -58.60 -36.57
CA GLY A 658 12.64 -60.02 -36.24
C GLY A 658 11.82 -61.00 -37.10
N GLU A 659 12.39 -62.19 -37.29
CA GLU A 659 11.90 -63.49 -37.80
C GLU A 659 10.68 -63.59 -38.77
N GLY A 660 10.77 -64.58 -39.67
CA GLY A 660 9.71 -64.92 -40.64
C GLY A 660 9.98 -64.38 -42.04
N ASN A 661 9.99 -65.29 -43.02
CA ASN A 661 10.30 -65.04 -44.44
C ASN A 661 9.11 -64.41 -45.19
N ARG A 662 8.61 -63.28 -44.68
CA ARG A 662 7.54 -62.45 -45.26
C ARG A 662 8.13 -61.45 -46.26
N ILE A 663 7.34 -61.06 -47.25
CA ILE A 663 7.63 -59.88 -48.09
C ILE A 663 7.36 -58.65 -47.21
N ARG A 664 8.30 -57.70 -47.13
CA ARG A 664 8.18 -56.51 -46.29
C ARG A 664 8.44 -55.26 -47.12
N ILE A 665 7.59 -54.27 -46.93
CA ILE A 665 7.64 -52.93 -47.54
C ILE A 665 8.40 -52.00 -46.57
N SER A 666 8.92 -50.86 -47.04
CA SER A 666 9.50 -49.87 -46.11
C SER A 666 8.40 -49.24 -45.22
N PRO A 667 8.74 -48.77 -44.00
CA PRO A 667 7.77 -48.09 -43.14
C PRO A 667 7.15 -46.87 -43.81
N GLN A 668 7.91 -46.17 -44.65
CA GLN A 668 7.43 -45.02 -45.41
C GLN A 668 6.46 -45.37 -46.52
N LEU A 669 6.75 -46.37 -47.37
CA LEU A 669 5.78 -46.79 -48.38
C LEU A 669 4.53 -47.40 -47.73
N THR A 670 4.64 -47.95 -46.51
CA THR A 670 3.49 -48.37 -45.69
C THR A 670 2.71 -47.17 -45.13
N LEU A 671 3.38 -46.09 -44.72
CA LEU A 671 2.77 -44.82 -44.28
C LEU A 671 2.08 -44.08 -45.44
N ALA A 672 2.71 -44.02 -46.61
CA ALA A 672 2.14 -43.45 -47.83
C ALA A 672 0.92 -44.28 -48.32
N THR A 673 0.99 -45.61 -48.22
CA THR A 673 -0.15 -46.51 -48.43
C THR A 673 -1.30 -46.19 -47.49
N TYR A 674 -1.02 -46.05 -46.20
CA TYR A 674 -2.00 -45.70 -45.18
C TYR A 674 -2.67 -44.35 -45.48
N GLN A 675 -1.86 -43.30 -45.75
CA GLN A 675 -2.36 -41.98 -46.12
C GLN A 675 -3.26 -42.06 -47.36
N PHE A 676 -2.76 -42.66 -48.45
CA PHE A 676 -3.52 -42.81 -49.70
C PHE A 676 -4.85 -43.55 -49.53
N LEU A 677 -4.87 -44.68 -48.81
CA LEU A 677 -6.11 -45.40 -48.53
C LEU A 677 -7.07 -44.54 -47.69
N SER A 678 -6.57 -43.86 -46.66
CA SER A 678 -7.38 -43.02 -45.76
C SER A 678 -7.92 -41.73 -46.38
N THR A 679 -7.44 -41.31 -47.56
CA THR A 679 -7.87 -40.06 -48.22
C THR A 679 -8.46 -40.26 -49.62
N ALA A 680 -7.89 -41.14 -50.45
CA ALA A 680 -8.25 -41.30 -51.85
C ALA A 680 -9.23 -42.45 -52.12
N VAL A 681 -9.38 -43.41 -51.19
CA VAL A 681 -10.26 -44.57 -51.36
C VAL A 681 -11.40 -44.52 -50.35
N GLU A 682 -12.59 -44.13 -50.82
CA GLU A 682 -13.82 -43.93 -50.03
C GLU A 682 -14.08 -45.00 -48.95
N HIS A 683 -13.74 -46.25 -49.26
CA HIS A 683 -14.02 -47.43 -48.43
C HIS A 683 -13.07 -47.58 -47.24
N PHE A 684 -11.91 -46.90 -47.26
CA PHE A 684 -10.92 -46.89 -46.18
C PHE A 684 -10.80 -45.51 -45.49
N LEU A 685 -11.70 -44.56 -45.80
CA LEU A 685 -11.80 -43.28 -45.09
C LEU A 685 -12.00 -43.48 -43.58
N PRO A 686 -11.50 -42.57 -42.72
CA PRO A 686 -11.73 -42.54 -41.26
C PRO A 686 -13.20 -42.63 -40.82
N SER A 687 -14.15 -42.31 -41.70
CA SER A 687 -15.60 -42.46 -41.49
C SER A 687 -16.07 -43.92 -41.54
N VAL A 688 -15.43 -44.79 -42.34
CA VAL A 688 -15.80 -46.19 -42.57
C VAL A 688 -14.95 -47.16 -41.75
N ILE A 689 -13.63 -46.96 -41.72
CA ILE A 689 -12.66 -47.73 -40.91
C ILE A 689 -11.84 -46.72 -40.10
N SER A 690 -11.65 -46.94 -38.80
CA SER A 690 -10.86 -46.03 -37.97
C SER A 690 -9.36 -46.13 -38.24
N GLU A 691 -8.63 -45.05 -38.03
CA GLU A 691 -7.19 -44.96 -38.29
C GLU A 691 -6.37 -46.05 -37.59
N THR A 692 -6.71 -46.33 -36.33
CA THR A 692 -6.16 -47.41 -35.48
C THR A 692 -6.35 -48.79 -36.12
N ILE A 693 -7.57 -49.09 -36.59
CA ILE A 693 -7.89 -50.36 -37.22
C ILE A 693 -7.31 -50.46 -38.64
N LEU A 694 -7.24 -49.36 -39.40
CA LEU A 694 -6.56 -49.33 -40.71
C LEU A 694 -5.05 -49.59 -40.55
N LYS A 695 -4.41 -49.02 -39.53
CA LYS A 695 -3.01 -49.32 -39.18
C LYS A 695 -2.79 -50.80 -38.81
N ARG A 696 -3.75 -51.46 -38.13
CA ARG A 696 -3.69 -52.92 -37.85
C ARG A 696 -3.95 -53.76 -39.10
N LEU A 697 -4.90 -53.38 -39.94
CA LEU A 697 -5.20 -54.05 -41.21
C LEU A 697 -3.95 -54.10 -42.12
N LEU A 698 -3.17 -53.02 -42.16
CA LEU A 698 -1.93 -52.94 -42.94
C LEU A 698 -0.74 -53.75 -42.35
N LYS A 699 -0.88 -54.34 -41.14
CA LYS A 699 0.11 -55.29 -40.58
C LYS A 699 -0.16 -56.76 -40.92
N GLN A 700 -1.35 -57.07 -41.46
CA GLN A 700 -1.75 -58.43 -41.83
C GLN A 700 -1.05 -58.90 -43.12
N ASP A 701 -1.07 -60.20 -43.46
CA ASP A 701 -0.32 -60.73 -44.62
C ASP A 701 -1.03 -60.48 -45.97
N ILE A 702 -1.26 -59.19 -46.25
CA ILE A 702 -1.97 -58.67 -47.42
C ILE A 702 -1.02 -58.30 -48.57
N VAL A 703 0.30 -58.51 -48.42
CA VAL A 703 1.34 -58.03 -49.35
C VAL A 703 1.79 -59.14 -50.29
N TYR A 704 1.56 -58.95 -51.59
CA TYR A 704 1.87 -59.92 -52.63
C TYR A 704 2.95 -59.38 -53.57
N HIS A 705 3.81 -60.28 -54.05
CA HIS A 705 4.93 -59.95 -54.92
C HIS A 705 4.97 -60.87 -56.14
N ILE A 706 4.84 -60.29 -57.33
CA ILE A 706 5.00 -60.99 -58.61
C ILE A 706 6.40 -60.67 -59.15
N LYS A 707 7.24 -61.71 -59.25
CA LYS A 707 8.59 -61.61 -59.81
C LYS A 707 8.57 -61.60 -61.32
N LYS A 708 9.41 -60.75 -61.93
CA LYS A 708 9.47 -60.57 -63.38
C LYS A 708 9.90 -61.84 -64.14
N ASN A 709 8.97 -62.47 -64.86
CA ASN A 709 9.27 -63.52 -65.84
C ASN A 709 9.63 -62.92 -67.21
N LYS A 710 10.42 -63.63 -68.03
CA LYS A 710 10.75 -63.23 -69.42
C LYS A 710 9.53 -63.33 -70.34
N GLU A 711 8.66 -64.32 -70.14
CA GLU A 711 7.44 -64.54 -70.93
C GLU A 711 6.19 -64.03 -70.19
N TRP A 712 6.27 -62.81 -69.65
CA TRP A 712 5.26 -62.27 -68.72
C TRP A 712 3.83 -62.22 -69.28
N ARG A 713 3.67 -62.12 -70.61
CA ARG A 713 2.36 -62.11 -71.31
C ARG A 713 1.67 -63.46 -71.40
N THR A 714 2.40 -64.57 -71.37
CA THR A 714 1.85 -65.94 -71.53
C THR A 714 1.64 -66.66 -70.19
N ASP A 715 2.34 -66.24 -69.15
CA ASP A 715 2.33 -66.88 -67.84
C ASP A 715 1.08 -66.51 -67.02
N PRO A 716 0.26 -67.49 -66.59
CA PRO A 716 -0.95 -67.22 -65.80
C PRO A 716 -0.66 -66.72 -64.39
N THR A 717 0.56 -66.87 -63.86
CA THR A 717 0.92 -66.40 -62.51
C THR A 717 1.07 -64.89 -62.40
N ASN A 718 1.20 -64.18 -63.54
CA ASN A 718 1.29 -62.72 -63.58
C ASN A 718 -0.06 -62.02 -63.67
N ILE A 719 -1.18 -62.77 -63.72
CA ILE A 719 -2.53 -62.22 -63.87
C ILE A 719 -3.12 -61.96 -62.47
N ILE A 720 -3.31 -60.69 -62.13
CA ILE A 720 -3.88 -60.22 -60.86
C ILE A 720 -5.41 -60.31 -60.90
N TYR A 721 -6.03 -59.76 -61.95
CA TYR A 721 -7.46 -59.96 -62.26
C TYR A 721 -7.61 -60.50 -63.66
N GLN A 722 -8.65 -61.30 -63.89
CA GLN A 722 -9.01 -61.83 -65.21
C GLN A 722 -10.44 -61.40 -65.54
N GLN A 723 -10.63 -60.78 -66.71
CA GLN A 723 -11.95 -60.35 -67.18
C GLN A 723 -12.95 -61.51 -67.14
N GLY A 724 -14.12 -61.28 -66.56
CA GLY A 724 -15.17 -62.29 -66.41
C GLY A 724 -14.94 -63.32 -65.30
N LYS A 725 -13.85 -63.24 -64.52
CA LYS A 725 -13.56 -64.17 -63.42
C LYS A 725 -13.88 -63.56 -62.06
N ASN A 726 -14.89 -64.12 -61.38
CA ASN A 726 -15.35 -63.70 -60.07
C ASN A 726 -14.18 -63.59 -59.07
N SER A 727 -14.12 -62.47 -58.34
CA SER A 727 -13.02 -62.09 -57.44
C SER A 727 -13.56 -61.43 -56.16
N ASP A 728 -13.01 -61.82 -55.00
CA ASP A 728 -13.51 -61.46 -53.66
C ASP A 728 -12.63 -60.42 -52.92
N TYR A 729 -11.68 -59.80 -53.63
CA TYR A 729 -10.66 -58.92 -53.07
C TYR A 729 -10.49 -57.62 -53.85
N PHE A 730 -10.02 -56.60 -53.14
CA PHE A 730 -9.49 -55.33 -53.65
C PHE A 730 -7.97 -55.43 -53.85
N VAL A 731 -7.42 -54.65 -54.78
CA VAL A 731 -5.96 -54.51 -54.99
C VAL A 731 -5.55 -53.04 -55.04
N LEU A 732 -4.39 -52.74 -54.45
CA LEU A 732 -3.63 -51.49 -54.64
C LEU A 732 -2.21 -51.85 -55.10
N ILE A 733 -1.76 -51.32 -56.24
CA ILE A 733 -0.36 -51.46 -56.69
C ILE A 733 0.51 -50.52 -55.86
N LEU A 734 1.62 -51.01 -55.31
CA LEU A 734 2.59 -50.20 -54.55
C LEU A 734 3.85 -49.92 -55.36
N GLU A 735 4.41 -50.94 -55.98
CA GLU A 735 5.58 -50.84 -56.85
C GLU A 735 5.38 -51.60 -58.16
N GLY A 736 6.09 -51.16 -59.20
CA GLY A 736 6.01 -51.75 -60.52
C GLY A 736 4.87 -51.19 -61.38
N ARG A 737 4.56 -51.92 -62.45
CA ARG A 737 3.60 -51.55 -63.50
C ARG A 737 2.83 -52.76 -64.01
N CYS A 738 1.58 -52.53 -64.40
CA CYS A 738 0.64 -53.52 -64.91
C CYS A 738 0.03 -53.12 -66.26
N GLU A 739 -0.12 -54.10 -67.15
CA GLU A 739 -0.92 -54.05 -68.37
C GLU A 739 -2.38 -54.33 -68.00
N VAL A 740 -3.27 -53.37 -68.21
CA VAL A 740 -4.72 -53.45 -67.91
C VAL A 740 -5.50 -53.48 -69.20
N THR A 741 -6.30 -54.53 -69.44
CA THR A 741 -7.09 -54.67 -70.68
C THR A 741 -8.59 -54.56 -70.35
N ILE A 742 -9.27 -53.54 -70.87
CA ILE A 742 -10.63 -53.16 -70.46
C ILE A 742 -11.64 -53.44 -71.58
N GLY A 743 -12.82 -53.94 -71.20
CA GLY A 743 -13.99 -54.06 -72.06
C GLY A 743 -13.87 -55.13 -73.16
N ARG A 744 -14.90 -55.21 -74.02
CA ARG A 744 -14.99 -56.21 -75.10
C ARG A 744 -14.06 -55.91 -76.29
N GLU A 745 -13.56 -54.68 -76.37
CA GLU A 745 -12.67 -54.20 -77.42
C GLU A 745 -11.18 -54.43 -77.11
N ASN A 746 -10.86 -54.98 -75.93
CA ASN A 746 -9.50 -55.27 -75.46
C ASN A 746 -8.56 -54.05 -75.45
N LEU A 747 -9.06 -52.88 -75.06
CA LEU A 747 -8.27 -51.66 -74.96
C LEU A 747 -7.22 -51.79 -73.84
N THR A 748 -5.94 -51.66 -74.20
CA THR A 748 -4.79 -51.88 -73.29
C THR A 748 -4.21 -50.58 -72.76
N PHE A 749 -4.14 -50.45 -71.44
CA PHE A 749 -3.55 -49.32 -70.73
C PHE A 749 -2.41 -49.80 -69.81
N GLU A 750 -1.45 -48.93 -69.49
CA GLU A 750 -0.43 -49.21 -68.46
C GLU A 750 -0.78 -48.47 -67.17
N ALA A 751 -0.86 -49.21 -66.07
CA ALA A 751 -1.14 -48.71 -64.72
C ALA A 751 0.11 -48.80 -63.85
N GLY A 752 0.39 -47.76 -63.06
CA GLY A 752 1.57 -47.65 -62.20
C GLY A 752 1.27 -47.77 -60.70
N PRO A 753 2.22 -47.37 -59.85
CA PRO A 753 2.03 -47.24 -58.40
C PRO A 753 0.79 -46.45 -58.00
N PHE A 754 0.22 -46.77 -56.85
CA PHE A 754 -0.98 -46.17 -56.26
C PHE A 754 -2.26 -46.23 -57.13
N THR A 755 -2.28 -47.05 -58.18
CA THR A 755 -3.51 -47.42 -58.88
C THR A 755 -4.20 -48.58 -58.17
N PHE A 756 -5.54 -48.50 -58.04
CA PHE A 756 -6.34 -49.50 -57.32
C PHE A 756 -7.46 -50.10 -58.18
N PHE A 757 -7.85 -51.32 -57.82
CA PHE A 757 -8.79 -52.16 -58.56
C PHE A 757 -9.72 -52.92 -57.61
N GLY A 758 -10.90 -53.31 -58.10
CA GLY A 758 -11.82 -54.17 -57.35
C GLY A 758 -12.51 -53.54 -56.14
N THR A 759 -12.68 -52.21 -56.05
CA THR A 759 -13.39 -51.56 -54.91
C THR A 759 -14.78 -52.15 -54.66
N GLN A 760 -15.51 -52.48 -55.73
CA GLN A 760 -16.82 -53.17 -55.65
C GLN A 760 -16.75 -54.56 -55.00
N ALA A 761 -15.59 -55.22 -54.99
CA ALA A 761 -15.40 -56.47 -54.27
C ALA A 761 -15.55 -56.31 -52.74
N LEU A 762 -15.36 -55.10 -52.19
CA LEU A 762 -15.51 -54.82 -50.76
C LEU A 762 -16.97 -54.54 -50.35
N ILE A 763 -17.86 -54.25 -51.31
CA ILE A 763 -19.25 -53.86 -51.06
C ILE A 763 -20.12 -55.11 -50.91
N GLN A 764 -21.05 -55.08 -49.93
CA GLN A 764 -22.21 -55.96 -49.90
C GLN A 764 -23.41 -55.18 -50.46
N SER A 765 -23.71 -55.38 -51.74
CA SER A 765 -24.86 -54.77 -52.42
C SER A 765 -26.18 -55.36 -51.91
N ILE A 766 -26.75 -54.77 -50.86
CA ILE A 766 -28.08 -55.15 -50.36
C ILE A 766 -29.11 -54.71 -51.40
N GLY A 767 -29.60 -55.67 -52.19
CA GLY A 767 -30.66 -55.42 -53.18
C GLY A 767 -31.98 -55.12 -52.48
N ILE A 768 -32.36 -53.85 -52.42
CA ILE A 768 -33.67 -53.43 -51.91
C ILE A 768 -34.72 -53.85 -52.93
N ALA A 769 -35.47 -54.91 -52.62
CA ALA A 769 -36.61 -55.38 -53.40
C ALA A 769 -37.91 -54.78 -52.84
N GLU A 770 -38.29 -53.58 -53.27
CA GLU A 770 -39.60 -53.00 -52.96
C GLU A 770 -40.71 -53.73 -53.74
N SER A 771 -41.59 -54.47 -53.05
CA SER A 771 -42.93 -54.85 -53.52
C SER A 771 -43.79 -55.45 -52.38
N PRO A 772 -44.83 -54.75 -51.89
CA PRO A 772 -45.64 -55.23 -50.77
C PRO A 772 -46.91 -55.98 -51.23
N SER A 773 -46.89 -57.31 -51.34
CA SER A 773 -48.06 -58.21 -51.07
C SER A 773 -47.84 -59.68 -51.45
N ALA A 774 -47.69 -60.56 -50.45
CA ALA A 774 -48.17 -61.96 -50.42
C ALA A 774 -47.84 -62.61 -49.05
N PRO A 775 -48.70 -63.49 -48.50
CA PRO A 775 -48.43 -64.16 -47.22
C PRO A 775 -47.53 -65.40 -47.38
N THR A 776 -46.90 -65.80 -46.27
CA THR A 776 -45.95 -66.91 -46.16
C THR A 776 -46.58 -68.30 -46.34
N SER A 777 -46.12 -69.08 -47.32
CA SER A 777 -46.04 -70.54 -47.21
C SER A 777 -45.30 -71.23 -48.38
N THR A 778 -44.00 -71.55 -48.21
CA THR A 778 -43.39 -72.84 -48.56
C THR A 778 -41.91 -72.87 -48.14
N LEU A 779 -41.45 -73.99 -47.60
CA LEU A 779 -40.09 -74.14 -47.07
C LEU A 779 -39.13 -74.60 -48.19
N GLY A 780 -38.51 -73.66 -48.89
CA GLY A 780 -37.32 -73.93 -49.73
C GLY A 780 -36.08 -74.14 -48.86
N SER A 781 -35.06 -74.87 -49.36
CA SER A 781 -33.83 -75.09 -48.59
C SER A 781 -33.10 -73.76 -48.33
N LEU A 782 -32.62 -73.59 -47.08
CA LEU A 782 -31.72 -72.50 -46.71
C LEU A 782 -30.43 -72.49 -47.54
N GLU A 783 -29.98 -73.66 -48.00
CA GLU A 783 -28.75 -73.78 -48.81
C GLU A 783 -28.91 -73.16 -50.21
N SER A 784 -30.07 -73.33 -50.86
CA SER A 784 -30.29 -72.76 -52.20
C SER A 784 -30.39 -71.23 -52.18
N LEU A 785 -30.99 -70.65 -51.12
CA LEU A 785 -31.00 -69.20 -50.93
C LEU A 785 -29.59 -68.68 -50.61
N ASN A 786 -28.81 -69.41 -49.81
CA ASN A 786 -27.44 -69.04 -49.47
C ASN A 786 -26.50 -69.10 -50.70
N LEU A 787 -26.65 -70.10 -51.58
CA LEU A 787 -25.84 -70.25 -52.79
C LEU A 787 -26.18 -69.17 -53.85
N ASP A 788 -27.47 -68.87 -54.03
CA ASP A 788 -27.89 -67.80 -54.95
C ASP A 788 -27.50 -66.41 -54.41
N ALA A 789 -27.57 -66.19 -53.09
CA ALA A 789 -27.00 -65.02 -52.41
C ALA A 789 -25.45 -64.99 -52.38
N LEU A 790 -24.77 -66.11 -52.60
CA LEU A 790 -23.32 -66.12 -52.79
C LEU A 790 -22.97 -65.67 -54.21
N ILE A 791 -23.63 -66.24 -55.23
CA ILE A 791 -23.39 -65.95 -56.65
C ILE A 791 -23.74 -64.50 -56.99
N ARG A 792 -24.89 -63.99 -56.54
CA ARG A 792 -25.35 -62.61 -56.82
C ARG A 792 -24.48 -61.52 -56.17
N HIS A 793 -23.58 -61.89 -55.27
CA HIS A 793 -22.75 -60.94 -54.51
C HIS A 793 -21.25 -61.05 -54.81
N THR A 794 -20.78 -61.96 -55.67
CA THR A 794 -19.37 -61.96 -56.11
C THR A 794 -19.11 -60.89 -57.17
N PHE A 795 -18.10 -60.04 -56.97
CA PHE A 795 -17.67 -59.06 -57.97
C PHE A 795 -17.02 -59.76 -59.16
N GLN A 796 -17.39 -59.35 -60.37
CA GLN A 796 -16.84 -59.87 -61.63
C GLN A 796 -16.23 -58.68 -62.40
N PRO A 797 -14.89 -58.61 -62.57
CA PRO A 797 -14.26 -57.49 -63.27
C PRO A 797 -14.50 -57.58 -64.78
N ASP A 798 -14.76 -56.42 -65.39
CA ASP A 798 -14.85 -56.22 -66.83
C ASP A 798 -13.48 -55.97 -67.48
N TYR A 799 -12.40 -56.12 -66.70
CA TYR A 799 -11.00 -55.94 -67.09
C TYR A 799 -10.09 -57.08 -66.63
N THR A 800 -8.97 -57.26 -67.33
CA THR A 800 -7.84 -58.10 -66.91
C THR A 800 -6.70 -57.19 -66.46
N VAL A 801 -6.04 -57.51 -65.35
CA VAL A 801 -4.83 -56.82 -64.87
C VAL A 801 -3.68 -57.82 -64.85
N ARG A 802 -2.58 -57.52 -65.53
CA ARG A 802 -1.38 -58.36 -65.61
C ARG A 802 -0.12 -57.57 -65.24
N ALA A 803 0.76 -58.12 -64.40
CA ALA A 803 2.07 -57.52 -64.14
C ALA A 803 2.95 -57.49 -65.42
N SER A 804 3.42 -56.30 -65.81
CA SER A 804 4.36 -56.10 -66.93
C SER A 804 5.83 -56.01 -66.48
N THR A 805 6.04 -55.86 -65.17
CA THR A 805 7.33 -55.72 -64.50
C THR A 805 7.36 -56.61 -63.25
N GLU A 806 8.38 -56.45 -62.39
CA GLU A 806 8.29 -56.94 -61.01
C GLU A 806 7.30 -56.01 -60.27
N VAL A 807 6.32 -56.57 -59.55
CA VAL A 807 5.19 -55.82 -58.98
C VAL A 807 4.95 -56.21 -57.53
N ILE A 808 4.94 -55.23 -56.64
CA ILE A 808 4.49 -55.37 -55.25
C ILE A 808 3.11 -54.72 -55.14
N TYR A 809 2.14 -55.44 -54.59
CA TYR A 809 0.77 -54.97 -54.44
C TYR A 809 0.14 -55.47 -53.15
N ILE A 810 -0.79 -54.68 -52.61
CA ILE A 810 -1.66 -55.09 -51.52
C ILE A 810 -2.91 -55.75 -52.08
N ARG A 811 -3.36 -56.83 -51.46
CA ARG A 811 -4.61 -57.55 -51.74
C ARG A 811 -5.43 -57.70 -50.46
N ILE A 812 -6.56 -57.00 -50.37
CA ILE A 812 -7.46 -57.06 -49.21
C ILE A 812 -8.70 -57.88 -49.59
N LYS A 813 -8.86 -59.07 -49.00
CA LYS A 813 -10.08 -59.89 -49.12
C LYS A 813 -11.28 -59.18 -48.45
N ARG A 814 -12.48 -59.39 -49.01
CA ARG A 814 -13.76 -58.93 -48.44
C ARG A 814 -13.94 -59.36 -46.98
N SER A 815 -13.54 -60.59 -46.63
CA SER A 815 -13.62 -61.10 -45.25
C SER A 815 -12.86 -60.22 -44.26
N LEU A 816 -11.60 -59.92 -44.57
CA LEU A 816 -10.70 -59.09 -43.75
C LEU A 816 -11.17 -57.63 -43.68
N TYR A 817 -11.71 -57.08 -44.78
CA TYR A 817 -12.33 -55.76 -44.79
C TYR A 817 -13.58 -55.68 -43.90
N LEU A 818 -14.45 -56.69 -43.94
CA LEU A 818 -15.64 -56.77 -43.08
C LEU A 818 -15.26 -57.00 -41.60
N ALA A 819 -14.16 -57.71 -41.32
CA ALA A 819 -13.56 -57.83 -39.99
C ALA A 819 -13.09 -56.46 -39.46
N ALA A 820 -12.30 -55.71 -40.24
CA ALA A 820 -11.86 -54.36 -39.90
C ALA A 820 -13.04 -53.38 -39.70
N LYS A 821 -14.09 -53.47 -40.51
CA LYS A 821 -15.31 -52.66 -40.34
C LYS A 821 -16.07 -53.02 -39.06
N ARG A 822 -16.12 -54.30 -38.65
CA ARG A 822 -16.69 -54.72 -37.36
C ARG A 822 -15.85 -54.20 -36.19
N ALA A 823 -14.53 -54.36 -36.24
CA ALA A 823 -13.61 -53.85 -35.22
C ALA A 823 -13.73 -52.33 -35.04
N THR A 824 -13.89 -51.58 -36.13
CA THR A 824 -14.15 -50.11 -36.10
C THR A 824 -15.46 -49.77 -35.37
N LEU A 825 -16.52 -50.56 -35.56
CA LEU A 825 -17.80 -50.35 -34.85
C LEU A 825 -17.69 -50.69 -33.35
N MET A 826 -16.81 -51.62 -32.98
CA MET A 826 -16.54 -52.00 -31.59
C MET A 826 -15.66 -50.94 -30.88
N GLU A 827 -14.64 -50.39 -31.55
CA GLU A 827 -13.86 -49.25 -31.02
C GLU A 827 -14.76 -48.03 -30.76
N ARG A 828 -15.71 -47.76 -31.67
CA ARG A 828 -16.62 -46.63 -31.56
C ARG A 828 -17.64 -46.75 -30.42
N SER A 829 -17.89 -47.95 -29.89
CA SER A 829 -18.81 -48.18 -28.76
C SER A 829 -18.12 -48.33 -27.40
N GLN A 830 -16.84 -48.71 -27.33
CA GLN A 830 -16.10 -48.96 -26.09
C GLN A 830 -15.21 -47.78 -25.64
N ARG A 831 -15.72 -46.54 -25.63
CA ARG A 831 -14.91 -45.34 -25.37
C ARG A 831 -14.33 -45.18 -23.95
N ASP A 832 -14.78 -45.97 -22.96
CA ASP A 832 -14.50 -45.74 -21.53
C ASP A 832 -13.68 -46.85 -20.82
N HIS A 833 -13.14 -47.86 -21.53
CA HIS A 833 -12.43 -49.00 -20.91
C HIS A 833 -11.04 -49.29 -21.50
N THR A 834 -10.23 -50.07 -20.78
CA THR A 834 -8.78 -50.23 -20.97
C THR A 834 -8.40 -50.96 -22.27
N ASN A 835 -7.60 -50.31 -23.12
CA ASN A 835 -7.27 -50.74 -24.48
C ASN A 835 -6.70 -52.17 -24.63
N GLU A 836 -5.91 -52.67 -23.67
CA GLU A 836 -5.15 -53.93 -23.84
C GLU A 836 -6.04 -55.14 -24.14
N HIS A 837 -7.21 -55.24 -23.52
CA HIS A 837 -8.16 -56.34 -23.77
C HIS A 837 -8.87 -56.19 -25.13
N PHE A 838 -9.16 -54.95 -25.55
CA PHE A 838 -9.72 -54.68 -26.87
C PHE A 838 -8.73 -55.04 -27.98
N ASP A 839 -7.44 -54.78 -27.77
CA ASP A 839 -6.39 -55.04 -28.74
C ASP A 839 -6.19 -56.55 -28.98
N GLU A 840 -6.20 -57.36 -27.93
CA GLU A 840 -6.22 -58.82 -28.06
C GLU A 840 -7.47 -59.36 -28.79
N GLU A 841 -8.66 -58.80 -28.56
CA GLU A 841 -9.88 -59.24 -29.25
C GLU A 841 -9.88 -58.84 -30.73
N VAL A 842 -9.40 -57.65 -31.09
CA VAL A 842 -9.27 -57.19 -32.47
C VAL A 842 -8.26 -58.05 -33.25
N ASP A 843 -7.09 -58.32 -32.69
CA ASP A 843 -6.07 -59.09 -33.39
C ASP A 843 -6.50 -60.57 -33.56
N LYS A 844 -7.21 -61.15 -32.57
CA LYS A 844 -7.86 -62.46 -32.72
C LYS A 844 -8.90 -62.47 -33.85
N LEU A 845 -9.74 -61.42 -33.96
CA LEU A 845 -10.78 -61.29 -34.98
C LEU A 845 -10.19 -61.13 -36.40
N LEU A 846 -9.01 -60.50 -36.53
CA LEU A 846 -8.30 -60.38 -37.80
C LEU A 846 -7.57 -61.68 -38.19
N HIS A 847 -6.87 -62.32 -37.26
CA HIS A 847 -6.09 -63.55 -37.54
C HIS A 847 -6.95 -64.82 -37.67
N SER A 848 -8.13 -64.90 -37.05
CA SER A 848 -9.00 -66.09 -37.13
C SER A 848 -9.59 -66.37 -38.54
N LEU A 849 -9.19 -65.60 -39.55
CA LEU A 849 -9.62 -65.73 -40.95
C LEU A 849 -8.48 -66.18 -41.87
N GLU A 850 -7.28 -66.45 -41.35
CA GLU A 850 -6.10 -66.85 -42.13
C GLU A 850 -5.93 -68.39 -42.24
N GLU A 851 -6.56 -69.18 -41.36
CA GLU A 851 -6.32 -70.64 -41.29
C GLU A 851 -6.99 -71.45 -42.44
N ASP A 852 -8.07 -70.95 -43.04
CA ASP A 852 -8.83 -71.64 -44.11
C ASP A 852 -8.09 -71.77 -45.45
N ASP A 853 -7.09 -70.92 -45.74
CA ASP A 853 -6.41 -70.91 -47.05
C ASP A 853 -5.41 -72.07 -47.26
N ALA A 854 -5.11 -72.86 -46.21
CA ALA A 854 -4.00 -73.83 -46.21
C ALA A 854 -4.15 -75.00 -47.21
N GLU A 855 -5.37 -75.35 -47.64
CA GLU A 855 -5.62 -76.48 -48.55
C GLU A 855 -5.74 -76.09 -50.04
N SER A 856 -5.80 -74.80 -50.38
CA SER A 856 -6.19 -74.31 -51.72
C SER A 856 -5.07 -73.63 -52.51
N GLY A 857 -3.85 -74.18 -52.52
CA GLY A 857 -2.75 -73.58 -53.29
C GLY A 857 -1.43 -74.34 -53.43
N GLY A 858 -1.21 -75.00 -54.58
CA GLY A 858 0.11 -75.13 -55.22
C GLY A 858 1.25 -75.86 -54.48
N ARG A 859 1.57 -77.10 -54.91
CA ARG A 859 2.74 -77.90 -54.48
C ARG A 859 4.01 -77.09 -54.17
N ARG A 860 4.47 -77.12 -52.90
CA ARG A 860 5.88 -76.84 -52.55
C ARG A 860 6.78 -78.04 -52.88
N THR A 861 8.05 -77.76 -53.20
CA THR A 861 9.09 -78.77 -53.49
C THR A 861 9.65 -79.42 -52.21
N PRO A 862 10.17 -80.66 -52.27
CA PRO A 862 10.54 -81.41 -51.07
C PRO A 862 11.86 -80.93 -50.44
N ARG A 863 11.77 -80.30 -49.26
CA ARG A 863 12.94 -79.95 -48.45
C ARG A 863 13.44 -81.18 -47.67
N LYS A 864 14.71 -81.57 -47.87
CA LYS A 864 15.34 -82.69 -47.13
C LYS A 864 15.27 -82.44 -45.61
N ARG A 865 14.92 -83.47 -44.83
CA ARG A 865 15.17 -83.50 -43.38
C ARG A 865 16.69 -83.46 -43.16
N SER A 866 17.17 -82.46 -42.42
CA SER A 866 18.45 -82.52 -41.75
C SER A 866 18.19 -82.87 -40.29
N SER A 867 18.73 -83.99 -39.82
CA SER A 867 18.71 -84.36 -38.40
C SER A 867 19.75 -83.57 -37.61
N LYS A 868 19.41 -83.22 -36.37
CA LYS A 868 20.35 -83.17 -35.23
C LYS A 868 19.57 -83.15 -33.91
N ASN A 869 19.87 -84.17 -33.10
CA ASN A 869 19.80 -84.38 -31.65
C ASN A 869 18.96 -83.36 -30.83
N LEU A 870 17.97 -83.74 -30.00
CA LEU A 870 17.80 -84.92 -29.13
C LEU A 870 18.79 -84.97 -27.94
N ASN A 871 18.37 -84.35 -26.84
CA ASN A 871 18.79 -84.51 -25.44
C ASN A 871 17.83 -83.60 -24.62
N GLN A 872 17.26 -83.96 -23.46
CA GLN A 872 17.26 -85.22 -22.71
C GLN A 872 15.83 -85.52 -22.20
N GLN A 873 15.64 -86.76 -21.72
CA GLN A 873 14.55 -87.18 -20.82
C GLN A 873 14.69 -86.42 -19.46
N GLN A 874 13.79 -86.47 -18.48
CA GLN A 874 13.03 -87.65 -18.03
C GLN A 874 11.94 -87.28 -16.98
N GLU A 875 10.75 -87.89 -17.10
CA GLU A 875 9.74 -88.15 -16.03
C GLU A 875 9.16 -86.96 -15.21
N MET A 876 8.00 -87.07 -14.54
CA MET A 876 7.09 -88.21 -14.30
C MET A 876 5.61 -87.78 -14.31
N ASN A 877 4.69 -88.73 -14.47
CA ASN A 877 3.24 -88.50 -14.38
C ASN A 877 2.76 -88.27 -12.94
N LEU A 878 1.65 -87.54 -12.76
CA LEU A 878 0.51 -88.00 -11.95
C LEU A 878 -0.75 -87.11 -12.10
N SER A 879 -1.89 -87.77 -12.25
CA SER A 879 -3.27 -87.27 -12.10
C SER A 879 -4.00 -88.25 -11.13
N PRO A 880 -5.29 -88.12 -10.74
CA PRO A 880 -6.36 -87.26 -11.27
C PRO A 880 -7.35 -86.69 -10.19
N LYS A 881 -8.55 -86.27 -10.65
CA LYS A 881 -9.86 -86.17 -9.96
C LYS A 881 -10.27 -84.88 -9.21
N THR A 882 -11.24 -84.21 -9.82
CA THR A 882 -12.43 -83.55 -9.24
C THR A 882 -13.25 -84.50 -8.34
N PRO A 883 -14.07 -84.03 -7.34
CA PRO A 883 -15.36 -83.36 -7.64
C PRO A 883 -16.00 -82.37 -6.62
N SER A 884 -17.00 -81.64 -7.14
CA SER A 884 -18.33 -81.30 -6.56
C SER A 884 -18.56 -80.42 -5.30
N LEU A 885 -19.17 -79.25 -5.57
CA LEU A 885 -20.45 -78.69 -5.03
C LEU A 885 -20.65 -78.19 -3.56
N TYR A 886 -21.62 -77.26 -3.47
CA TYR A 886 -22.46 -76.80 -2.34
C TYR A 886 -21.92 -75.85 -1.25
N SER A 887 -22.05 -74.54 -1.52
CA SER A 887 -22.91 -73.55 -0.82
C SER A 887 -22.92 -73.37 0.72
N ASN A 888 -23.07 -72.09 1.09
CA ASN A 888 -23.94 -71.49 2.14
C ASN A 888 -23.38 -70.96 3.49
N VAL A 889 -23.82 -69.72 3.77
CA VAL A 889 -24.17 -69.09 5.08
C VAL A 889 -23.06 -68.45 5.95
N SER A 890 -23.29 -67.17 6.27
CA SER A 890 -22.59 -66.27 7.22
C SER A 890 -22.93 -66.59 8.70
N PRO A 891 -22.25 -66.00 9.72
CA PRO A 891 -22.75 -64.74 10.34
C PRO A 891 -21.60 -63.85 10.98
N PRO A 892 -21.79 -62.97 11.99
CA PRO A 892 -22.25 -61.58 11.78
C PRO A 892 -21.54 -60.46 12.61
N HIS A 893 -21.97 -59.20 12.42
CA HIS A 893 -21.92 -58.06 13.38
C HIS A 893 -20.55 -57.36 13.69
N ARG A 894 -20.46 -56.09 14.13
CA ARG A 894 -21.48 -55.07 14.55
C ARG A 894 -20.97 -53.59 14.45
N ILE A 895 -21.86 -52.65 14.08
CA ILE A 895 -22.16 -51.28 14.63
C ILE A 895 -20.99 -50.37 15.13
N SER A 896 -20.94 -49.04 14.91
CA SER A 896 -21.97 -48.01 14.58
C SER A 896 -21.61 -47.14 13.34
N GLN A 897 -22.48 -46.36 12.66
CA GLN A 897 -23.52 -45.36 13.07
C GLN A 897 -22.91 -44.13 13.80
N ARG A 898 -23.26 -42.85 13.56
CA ARG A 898 -24.46 -42.13 13.02
C ARG A 898 -24.00 -40.83 12.27
N ASP A 899 -24.75 -39.89 11.66
CA ASP A 899 -26.08 -39.65 11.01
C ASP A 899 -26.08 -38.15 10.54
N ILE A 900 -26.98 -37.49 9.78
CA ILE A 900 -27.97 -37.79 8.70
C ILE A 900 -28.32 -36.45 7.98
N ASN A 901 -28.23 -36.37 6.64
CA ASN A 901 -29.20 -35.80 5.66
C ASN A 901 -28.49 -35.44 4.32
N GLY A 902 -29.09 -35.51 3.13
CA GLY A 902 -30.52 -35.55 2.76
C GLY A 902 -30.92 -34.23 2.06
N SER A 903 -31.57 -34.18 0.89
CA SER A 903 -32.22 -35.24 0.08
C SER A 903 -32.33 -34.88 -1.42
N VAL A 904 -32.64 -35.88 -2.25
CA VAL A 904 -32.93 -35.81 -3.71
C VAL A 904 -34.41 -35.44 -3.96
N ILE A 905 -34.82 -34.97 -5.17
CA ILE A 905 -36.02 -35.41 -5.94
C ILE A 905 -36.33 -34.62 -7.26
N SER A 906 -36.68 -35.37 -8.31
CA SER A 906 -37.47 -35.09 -9.55
C SER A 906 -37.18 -33.92 -10.53
N SER A 907 -37.11 -34.27 -11.82
CA SER A 907 -37.65 -33.48 -12.95
C SER A 907 -39.19 -33.66 -13.07
N PRO A 908 -39.92 -32.79 -13.80
CA PRO A 908 -40.34 -33.23 -15.15
C PRO A 908 -40.43 -32.10 -16.23
N VAL A 909 -40.87 -32.53 -17.42
CA VAL A 909 -41.20 -31.82 -18.66
C VAL A 909 -42.46 -30.94 -18.53
N GLU A 910 -42.57 -29.81 -19.26
CA GLU A 910 -43.56 -29.58 -20.38
C GLU A 910 -43.44 -28.19 -21.07
N ASP A 911 -44.22 -27.99 -22.14
CA ASP A 911 -44.01 -27.16 -23.35
C ASP A 911 -44.24 -25.62 -23.30
N SER A 912 -43.71 -24.98 -24.36
CA SER A 912 -44.28 -23.85 -25.14
C SER A 912 -44.24 -22.39 -24.60
N HIS A 913 -43.64 -21.48 -25.39
CA HIS A 913 -44.38 -20.72 -26.42
C HIS A 913 -43.46 -19.91 -27.38
N LEU A 914 -44.00 -19.50 -28.54
CA LEU A 914 -43.31 -18.73 -29.59
C LEU A 914 -43.44 -17.21 -29.42
N THR A 915 -42.39 -16.46 -29.76
CA THR A 915 -42.30 -15.45 -30.86
C THR A 915 -40.82 -15.10 -31.06
N LYS A 916 -40.18 -15.35 -32.21
CA LYS A 916 -40.33 -14.81 -33.58
C LYS A 916 -39.70 -13.42 -33.82
N ASP A 917 -38.77 -13.44 -34.78
CA ASP A 917 -38.39 -12.42 -35.77
C ASP A 917 -37.98 -11.00 -35.30
N GLU A 918 -36.71 -10.64 -35.53
CA GLU A 918 -36.37 -9.72 -36.63
C GLU A 918 -34.86 -9.79 -37.01
N GLU A 919 -34.57 -9.89 -38.31
CA GLU A 919 -33.23 -9.67 -38.88
C GLU A 919 -33.13 -8.23 -39.43
N VAL A 920 -32.06 -7.49 -39.09
CA VAL A 920 -31.57 -6.36 -39.91
C VAL A 920 -30.05 -6.38 -39.92
N SER A 921 -29.43 -5.98 -41.03
CA SER A 921 -28.01 -6.18 -41.32
C SER A 921 -27.28 -4.90 -41.79
N LEU A 922 -25.96 -5.03 -41.96
CA LEU A 922 -25.05 -4.18 -42.76
C LEU A 922 -24.47 -2.85 -42.16
N LEU A 923 -23.14 -2.91 -41.97
CA LEU A 923 -22.12 -1.95 -42.45
C LEU A 923 -22.03 -0.50 -41.91
N SER A 924 -21.02 -0.31 -41.06
CA SER A 924 -19.80 0.49 -41.33
C SER A 924 -19.91 1.86 -42.03
N LYS A 925 -19.37 2.90 -41.37
CA LYS A 925 -18.50 3.90 -42.03
C LYS A 925 -17.53 4.57 -41.05
N LYS A 926 -16.38 5.01 -41.58
CA LYS A 926 -15.37 5.82 -40.88
C LYS A 926 -15.74 7.30 -40.89
N SER A 927 -15.27 8.01 -39.87
CA SER A 927 -14.74 9.38 -39.97
C SER A 927 -13.52 9.50 -39.06
#